data_AF-A0A6T9Y3N5-F1
#
_entry.id   AF-A0A6T9Y3N5-F1
#
_cell.length_a   1.000
_cell.length_b   1.000
_cell.length_c   1.000
_cell.angle_alpha   90.00
_cell.angle_beta   90.00
_cell.angle_gamma   90.00
#
_symmetry.space_group_name_H-M   'P 1'
#
loop_
_entity.id
_entity.type
_entity.pdbx_description
1 polymer ?
#
loop_
_entity_poly.entity_id
_entity_poly.type
_entity_poly.pdbx_seq_one_letter_code
_entity_poly.pdbx_strand_id
1 'polypeptide(L)'
;MSIRTSLKKVLPPISVTEQEALDAGDVWIESSIYQGKPDMQALRDIPQAKLSADEQAFMDGPVAELLNMIDDFELGNGKHIPQEVLDFLGKNRFFSMIIPKKFGGLEFSPYANSTIVATIAAKSGAIAVTVMVPNSLGPGELLMHYGTNEQQDYWLPRLADGRDIPCFALTSPEAGSDAGAIPDAAIVTKGEYNGEEVLGLRVSWDKRYITLAPIATVLGLAFKVFDPDQLLGDKLELGITCALLPKSHPGVELGNRHDPMGVRFYNGTTRGQDVFIPMDFIIGGQKNIGRGWQMLVSCLGAGRGISLPAMGVATAQSAFKGTVEYSFVREQFGLPIGRFEGIQEKMADIAGKTFLLEAMRVLTTEGLGLGVKPSVVTAIAKYHMTELGRDVMNSAMDIQAGKAIQRGPQNTLAGGYAALPIAITVEGANILTRNLMIFGQGAMRCHPYLKDMVDLIHSNESSADAEFNKVLRKTVGFSVKNAFRSLGKGYLPFLRESESALPEVRKYEKRVNSISAKLAPLADLSLAVLGGDLKKAELLSARLGDVMSYLYGAMAAIRFYEQRIEDRKLALPYFEYAMQWSLQQADQAIVNFINNFPNTATRGLMRLLTNTYTNSVAGISDDLVRELSIASMQDNSVKDQLTHLVRVTPGDGNDINEQAFKAKHAVAHLLGKVQKALRKEPVVPFISFEHALNKLQEKGVVTADEATKLHDYNEKRKLAVRVDEYTFDMELVPASQTLKAIDGGQNAA
;
A
#
# COMPACT_ATOMS: atom_id res chain seq x y z
N MET A 1 -39.18 -31.19 -0.80
CA MET A 1 -38.06 -30.44 -1.40
C MET A 1 -37.01 -30.30 -0.31
N SER A 2 -35.75 -30.71 -0.53
CA SER A 2 -34.74 -30.62 0.53
C SER A 2 -34.37 -29.16 0.78
N ILE A 3 -33.84 -28.85 1.98
CA ILE A 3 -33.36 -27.49 2.33
C ILE A 3 -32.34 -27.02 1.28
N ARG A 4 -31.46 -27.93 0.84
CA ARG A 4 -30.46 -27.70 -0.21
C ARG A 4 -31.10 -27.29 -1.54
N THR A 5 -32.11 -28.03 -2.00
CA THR A 5 -32.80 -27.71 -3.28
C THR A 5 -33.55 -26.38 -3.21
N SER A 6 -34.09 -26.02 -2.05
CA SER A 6 -34.72 -24.71 -1.85
C SER A 6 -33.70 -23.57 -1.88
N LEU A 7 -32.53 -23.74 -1.24
CA LEU A 7 -31.44 -22.75 -1.26
C LEU A 7 -30.84 -22.58 -2.67
N LYS A 8 -30.71 -23.66 -3.44
CA LYS A 8 -30.24 -23.62 -4.84
C LYS A 8 -31.12 -22.72 -5.73
N LYS A 9 -32.41 -22.56 -5.41
CA LYS A 9 -33.33 -21.69 -6.17
C LYS A 9 -33.23 -20.21 -5.81
N VAL A 10 -32.68 -19.89 -4.64
CA VAL A 10 -32.64 -18.53 -4.07
C VAL A 10 -31.25 -17.91 -4.19
N LEU A 11 -30.19 -18.72 -4.23
CA LEU A 11 -28.83 -18.26 -4.44
C LEU A 11 -28.58 -18.01 -5.94
N PRO A 12 -28.00 -16.85 -6.30
CA PRO A 12 -27.56 -16.62 -7.68
C PRO A 12 -26.46 -17.63 -8.08
N PRO A 13 -26.41 -18.06 -9.35
CA PRO A 13 -25.33 -18.92 -9.83
C PRO A 13 -23.99 -18.17 -9.75
N ILE A 14 -22.96 -18.87 -9.27
CA ILE A 14 -21.58 -18.36 -9.27
C ILE A 14 -21.03 -18.54 -10.68
N SER A 15 -20.52 -17.46 -11.29
CA SER A 15 -19.88 -17.55 -12.61
C SER A 15 -18.56 -18.33 -12.50
N VAL A 16 -18.07 -18.90 -13.61
CA VAL A 16 -16.76 -19.57 -13.65
C VAL A 16 -15.65 -18.62 -13.20
N THR A 17 -15.70 -17.36 -13.66
CA THR A 17 -14.74 -16.33 -13.29
C THR A 17 -14.78 -15.97 -11.81
N GLU A 18 -15.97 -15.98 -11.19
CA GLU A 18 -16.14 -15.74 -9.76
C GLU A 18 -15.63 -16.93 -8.94
N GLN A 19 -15.92 -18.15 -9.38
CA GLN A 19 -15.44 -19.38 -8.75
C GLN A 19 -13.90 -19.44 -8.78
N GLU A 20 -13.27 -19.18 -9.93
CA GLU A 20 -11.81 -19.14 -10.06
C GLU A 20 -11.18 -18.08 -9.14
N ALA A 21 -11.81 -16.92 -8.99
CA ALA A 21 -11.35 -15.88 -8.07
C ALA A 21 -11.52 -16.27 -6.60
N LEU A 22 -12.57 -17.03 -6.26
CA LEU A 22 -12.81 -17.56 -4.92
C LEU A 22 -11.87 -18.71 -4.56
N ASP A 23 -11.48 -19.51 -5.55
CA ASP A 23 -10.55 -20.63 -5.36
C ASP A 23 -9.09 -20.17 -5.33
N ALA A 24 -8.76 -19.05 -5.99
CA ALA A 24 -7.42 -18.48 -5.97
C ALA A 24 -6.99 -17.92 -4.60
N GLY A 25 -5.76 -18.26 -4.19
CA GLY A 25 -5.14 -17.81 -2.95
C GLY A 25 -5.30 -18.79 -1.78
N ASP A 26 -4.74 -18.42 -0.63
CA ASP A 26 -4.77 -19.16 0.63
C ASP A 26 -5.55 -18.41 1.70
N VAL A 27 -5.86 -19.09 2.80
CA VAL A 27 -6.39 -18.49 4.03
C VAL A 27 -5.29 -18.53 5.08
N TRP A 28 -5.07 -17.43 5.79
CA TRP A 28 -3.99 -17.30 6.77
C TRP A 28 -4.51 -16.84 8.14
N ILE A 29 -3.82 -15.93 8.82
CA ILE A 29 -4.14 -15.48 10.18
C ILE A 29 -5.45 -14.68 10.26
N GLU A 30 -5.89 -14.08 9.17
CA GLU A 30 -7.15 -13.32 9.11
C GLU A 30 -8.38 -14.21 9.37
N SER A 31 -8.27 -15.51 9.12
CA SER A 31 -9.34 -16.46 9.46
C SER A 31 -9.63 -16.53 10.95
N SER A 32 -8.60 -16.44 11.78
CA SER A 32 -8.73 -16.46 13.24
C SER A 32 -9.48 -15.22 13.75
N ILE A 33 -9.29 -14.07 13.07
CA ILE A 33 -10.03 -12.83 13.32
C ILE A 33 -11.50 -13.02 13.01
N TYR A 34 -11.82 -13.58 11.84
CA TYR A 34 -13.21 -13.85 11.44
C TYR A 34 -13.91 -14.81 12.41
N GLN A 35 -13.21 -15.86 12.83
CA GLN A 35 -13.73 -16.90 13.74
C GLN A 35 -13.86 -16.44 15.20
N GLY A 36 -13.58 -15.18 15.51
CA GLY A 36 -13.78 -14.63 16.85
C GLY A 36 -12.73 -15.04 17.89
N LYS A 37 -11.61 -15.60 17.43
CA LYS A 37 -10.49 -16.06 18.27
C LYS A 37 -9.17 -15.81 17.51
N PRO A 38 -8.68 -14.55 17.49
CA PRO A 38 -7.42 -14.21 16.85
C PRO A 38 -6.29 -15.06 17.41
N ASP A 39 -5.50 -15.68 16.53
CA ASP A 39 -4.40 -16.57 16.91
C ASP A 39 -3.12 -15.76 17.11
N MET A 40 -2.92 -15.28 18.35
CA MET A 40 -1.82 -14.39 18.70
C MET A 40 -0.50 -15.15 18.87
N GLN A 41 -0.55 -16.45 19.18
CA GLN A 41 0.64 -17.30 19.18
C GLN A 41 1.12 -17.56 17.75
N ALA A 42 0.23 -17.97 16.84
CA ALA A 42 0.60 -18.15 15.43
C ALA A 42 1.17 -16.85 14.82
N LEU A 43 0.60 -15.69 15.18
CA LEU A 43 1.13 -14.39 14.80
C LEU A 43 2.59 -14.20 15.28
N ARG A 44 2.90 -14.53 16.53
CA ARG A 44 4.24 -14.39 17.11
C ARG A 44 5.25 -15.39 16.55
N ASP A 45 4.78 -16.56 16.14
CA ASP A 45 5.60 -17.64 15.59
C ASP A 45 6.04 -17.38 14.13
N ILE A 46 5.44 -16.39 13.45
CA ILE A 46 5.86 -15.98 12.10
C ILE A 46 7.35 -15.56 12.15
N PRO A 47 8.22 -16.18 11.34
CA PRO A 47 9.62 -15.78 11.22
C PRO A 47 9.77 -14.31 10.83
N GLN A 48 10.72 -13.64 11.46
CA GLN A 48 11.04 -12.26 11.09
C GLN A 48 11.74 -12.21 9.73
N ALA A 49 11.13 -11.53 8.76
CA ALA A 49 11.80 -11.22 7.51
C ALA A 49 13.05 -10.35 7.75
N LYS A 50 14.19 -10.74 7.20
CA LYS A 50 15.41 -9.95 7.18
C LYS A 50 15.93 -9.95 5.76
N LEU A 51 16.54 -8.86 5.36
CA LEU A 51 17.29 -8.84 4.10
C LEU A 51 18.45 -9.84 4.24
N SER A 52 18.56 -10.74 3.28
CA SER A 52 19.74 -11.57 3.07
C SER A 52 20.95 -10.70 2.74
N ALA A 53 22.15 -11.29 2.75
CA ALA A 53 23.37 -10.57 2.40
C ALA A 53 23.31 -9.97 0.98
N ASP A 54 22.76 -10.72 0.02
CA ASP A 54 22.61 -10.26 -1.36
C ASP A 54 21.59 -9.10 -1.47
N GLU A 55 20.47 -9.20 -0.77
CA GLU A 55 19.44 -8.15 -0.76
C GLU A 55 19.93 -6.88 -0.06
N GLN A 56 20.68 -7.02 1.04
CA GLN A 56 21.30 -5.89 1.73
C GLN A 56 22.38 -5.23 0.85
N ALA A 57 23.22 -6.02 0.18
CA ALA A 57 24.20 -5.51 -0.77
C ALA A 57 23.53 -4.77 -1.95
N PHE A 58 22.35 -5.23 -2.39
CA PHE A 58 21.57 -4.54 -3.42
C PHE A 58 21.03 -3.19 -2.93
N MET A 59 20.55 -3.13 -1.68
CA MET A 59 20.12 -1.89 -1.04
C MET A 59 21.27 -0.88 -0.89
N ASP A 60 22.44 -1.35 -0.46
CA ASP A 60 23.59 -0.49 -0.14
C ASP A 60 24.39 -0.07 -1.39
N GLY A 61 24.29 -0.82 -2.49
CA GLY A 61 24.93 -0.51 -3.76
C GLY A 61 23.92 0.00 -4.80
N PRO A 62 23.37 -0.86 -5.67
CA PRO A 62 22.48 -0.47 -6.77
C PRO A 62 21.35 0.50 -6.38
N VAL A 63 20.65 0.28 -5.27
CA VAL A 63 19.57 1.19 -4.84
C VAL A 63 20.13 2.55 -4.42
N ALA A 64 21.20 2.59 -3.63
CA ALA A 64 21.84 3.83 -3.23
C ALA A 64 22.35 4.64 -4.44
N GLU A 65 22.96 3.97 -5.42
CA GLU A 65 23.40 4.60 -6.68
C GLU A 65 22.22 5.14 -7.49
N LEU A 66 21.15 4.35 -7.66
CA LEU A 66 19.93 4.80 -8.34
C LEU A 66 19.35 6.05 -7.69
N LEU A 67 19.28 6.11 -6.36
CA LEU A 67 18.75 7.27 -5.64
C LEU A 67 19.56 8.55 -5.89
N ASN A 68 20.87 8.43 -6.10
CA ASN A 68 21.75 9.56 -6.43
C ASN A 68 21.61 10.01 -7.89
N MET A 69 21.16 9.11 -8.79
CA MET A 69 20.88 9.45 -10.19
C MET A 69 19.52 10.16 -10.36
N ILE A 70 18.66 10.13 -9.34
CA ILE A 70 17.29 10.66 -9.42
C ILE A 70 17.23 12.07 -8.82
N ASP A 71 16.95 13.03 -9.70
CA ASP A 71 16.33 14.30 -9.33
C ASP A 71 14.86 14.25 -9.74
N ASP A 72 13.96 14.09 -8.76
CA ASP A 72 12.51 13.96 -9.02
C ASP A 72 11.89 15.27 -9.51
N PHE A 73 12.45 16.42 -9.12
CA PHE A 73 11.97 17.72 -9.59
C PHE A 73 12.31 17.91 -11.07
N GLU A 74 13.56 17.65 -11.46
CA GLU A 74 13.98 17.68 -12.86
C GLU A 74 13.22 16.64 -13.70
N LEU A 75 13.05 15.41 -13.18
CA LEU A 75 12.23 14.38 -13.82
C LEU A 75 10.79 14.84 -14.03
N GLY A 76 10.21 15.49 -13.02
CA GLY A 76 8.86 16.05 -13.06
C GLY A 76 8.70 17.17 -14.10
N ASN A 77 9.76 17.92 -14.42
CA ASN A 77 9.73 18.99 -15.43
C ASN A 77 10.19 18.51 -16.83
N GLY A 78 10.95 17.42 -16.91
CA GLY A 78 11.40 16.81 -18.17
C GLY A 78 10.30 16.09 -18.95
N LYS A 79 10.55 15.72 -20.20
CA LYS A 79 9.58 14.99 -21.05
C LYS A 79 9.62 13.47 -20.85
N HIS A 80 10.81 12.94 -20.58
CA HIS A 80 11.12 11.52 -20.52
C HIS A 80 11.87 11.19 -19.24
N ILE A 81 11.81 9.92 -18.82
CA ILE A 81 12.77 9.40 -17.86
C ILE A 81 14.15 9.44 -18.55
N PRO A 82 15.22 9.95 -17.90
CA PRO A 82 16.56 9.92 -18.49
C PRO A 82 16.95 8.52 -18.93
N GLN A 83 17.49 8.39 -20.14
CA GLN A 83 17.84 7.08 -20.71
C GLN A 83 18.87 6.33 -19.85
N GLU A 84 19.82 7.06 -19.27
CA GLU A 84 20.81 6.49 -18.35
C GLU A 84 20.17 5.83 -17.12
N VAL A 85 19.06 6.37 -16.61
CA VAL A 85 18.30 5.74 -15.51
C VAL A 85 17.64 4.46 -16.00
N LEU A 86 16.98 4.46 -17.17
CA LEU A 86 16.36 3.25 -17.72
C LEU A 86 17.41 2.14 -17.98
N ASP A 87 18.55 2.51 -18.56
CA ASP A 87 19.66 1.60 -18.81
C ASP A 87 20.22 1.05 -17.49
N PHE A 88 20.34 1.89 -16.47
CA PHE A 88 20.79 1.48 -15.14
C PHE A 88 19.83 0.47 -14.51
N LEU A 89 18.51 0.71 -14.59
CA LEU A 89 17.50 -0.20 -14.08
C LEU A 89 17.61 -1.59 -14.73
N GLY A 90 17.77 -1.65 -16.05
CA GLY A 90 17.94 -2.90 -16.80
C GLY A 90 19.24 -3.63 -16.43
N LYS A 91 20.39 -2.95 -16.54
CA LYS A 91 21.72 -3.51 -16.27
C LYS A 91 21.85 -4.06 -14.84
N ASN A 92 21.24 -3.38 -13.88
CA ASN A 92 21.27 -3.75 -12.47
C ASN A 92 20.06 -4.58 -12.03
N ARG A 93 19.29 -5.16 -12.97
CA ARG A 93 18.24 -6.16 -12.67
C ARG A 93 17.09 -5.63 -11.79
N PHE A 94 16.83 -4.32 -11.82
CA PHE A 94 15.67 -3.76 -11.13
C PHE A 94 14.35 -4.29 -11.69
N PHE A 95 14.29 -4.74 -12.95
CA PHE A 95 13.08 -5.31 -13.57
C PHE A 95 12.90 -6.82 -13.30
N SER A 96 13.79 -7.45 -12.53
CA SER A 96 13.88 -8.91 -12.41
C SER A 96 14.23 -9.39 -11.00
N MET A 97 13.82 -8.62 -9.99
CA MET A 97 14.01 -8.94 -8.58
C MET A 97 13.36 -10.28 -8.20
N ILE A 98 12.21 -10.62 -8.77
CA ILE A 98 11.50 -11.87 -8.46
C ILE A 98 11.88 -13.06 -9.34
N ILE A 99 12.63 -12.85 -10.42
CA ILE A 99 13.01 -13.92 -11.35
C ILE A 99 14.09 -14.79 -10.68
N PRO A 100 13.96 -16.14 -10.70
CA PRO A 100 14.95 -17.06 -10.14
C PRO A 100 16.36 -16.85 -10.69
N LYS A 101 17.36 -17.07 -9.83
CA LYS A 101 18.77 -16.96 -10.22
C LYS A 101 19.15 -17.87 -11.38
N LYS A 102 18.49 -19.03 -11.53
CA LYS A 102 18.70 -19.96 -12.67
C LYS A 102 18.40 -19.34 -14.04
N PHE A 103 17.56 -18.30 -14.09
CA PHE A 103 17.28 -17.53 -15.30
C PHE A 103 18.03 -16.17 -15.33
N GLY A 104 18.97 -15.94 -14.40
CA GLY A 104 19.77 -14.71 -14.33
C GLY A 104 19.12 -13.55 -13.56
N GLY A 105 17.96 -13.77 -12.91
CA GLY A 105 17.33 -12.80 -12.01
C GLY A 105 17.93 -12.82 -10.60
N LEU A 106 17.27 -12.15 -9.65
CA LEU A 106 17.78 -11.98 -8.28
C LEU A 106 17.16 -12.90 -7.23
N GLU A 107 15.95 -13.40 -7.47
CA GLU A 107 15.20 -14.27 -6.52
C GLU A 107 15.03 -13.64 -5.12
N PHE A 108 14.74 -12.34 -5.08
CA PHE A 108 14.53 -11.60 -3.85
C PHE A 108 13.19 -11.90 -3.19
N SER A 109 13.21 -11.87 -1.87
CA SER A 109 12.04 -12.08 -1.02
C SER A 109 10.98 -10.98 -1.20
N PRO A 110 9.70 -11.26 -0.87
CA PRO A 110 8.66 -10.23 -0.83
C PRO A 110 9.00 -9.02 0.04
N TYR A 111 9.71 -9.25 1.16
CA TYR A 111 10.16 -8.19 2.05
C TYR A 111 11.22 -7.29 1.41
N ALA A 112 12.20 -7.88 0.71
CA ALA A 112 13.20 -7.11 -0.01
C ALA A 112 12.58 -6.33 -1.17
N ASN A 113 11.73 -6.94 -1.98
CA ASN A 113 11.02 -6.27 -3.07
C ASN A 113 10.21 -5.07 -2.53
N SER A 114 9.40 -5.26 -1.49
CA SER A 114 8.65 -4.18 -0.84
C SER A 114 9.57 -3.07 -0.33
N THR A 115 10.69 -3.41 0.29
CA THR A 115 11.63 -2.43 0.86
C THR A 115 12.33 -1.62 -0.24
N ILE A 116 12.81 -2.28 -1.30
CA ILE A 116 13.42 -1.62 -2.46
C ILE A 116 12.42 -0.66 -3.12
N VAL A 117 11.22 -1.14 -3.45
CA VAL A 117 10.18 -0.32 -4.08
C VAL A 117 9.79 0.85 -3.18
N ALA A 118 9.60 0.64 -1.87
CA ALA A 118 9.22 1.70 -0.95
C ALA A 118 10.34 2.76 -0.78
N THR A 119 11.60 2.33 -0.73
CA THR A 119 12.76 3.24 -0.69
C THR A 119 12.86 4.08 -1.97
N ILE A 120 12.68 3.48 -3.15
CA ILE A 120 12.65 4.24 -4.41
C ILE A 120 11.45 5.20 -4.41
N ALA A 121 10.27 4.74 -3.95
CA ALA A 121 9.05 5.55 -3.92
C ALA A 121 9.15 6.77 -3.01
N ALA A 122 9.93 6.69 -1.92
CA ALA A 122 10.21 7.83 -1.04
C ALA A 122 11.03 8.93 -1.73
N LYS A 123 11.76 8.60 -2.80
CA LYS A 123 12.51 9.56 -3.63
C LYS A 123 11.74 9.96 -4.90
N SER A 124 11.21 8.99 -5.64
CA SER A 124 10.45 9.20 -6.88
C SER A 124 9.40 8.12 -7.11
N GLY A 125 8.13 8.52 -7.09
CA GLY A 125 7.03 7.63 -7.41
C GLY A 125 7.04 7.15 -8.87
N ALA A 126 7.55 7.96 -9.80
CA ALA A 126 7.63 7.59 -11.21
C ALA A 126 8.61 6.43 -11.47
N ILE A 127 9.80 6.49 -10.85
CA ILE A 127 10.78 5.42 -10.96
C ILE A 127 10.31 4.18 -10.20
N ALA A 128 9.68 4.33 -9.03
CA ALA A 128 9.12 3.20 -8.29
C ALA A 128 8.07 2.44 -9.11
N VAL A 129 7.16 3.13 -9.81
CA VAL A 129 6.18 2.50 -10.72
C VAL A 129 6.87 1.77 -11.88
N THR A 130 7.94 2.37 -12.42
CA THR A 130 8.72 1.76 -13.52
C THR A 130 9.38 0.45 -13.08
N VAL A 131 9.88 0.40 -11.84
CA VAL A 131 10.51 -0.80 -11.24
C VAL A 131 9.47 -1.83 -10.78
N MET A 132 8.35 -1.40 -10.20
CA MET A 132 7.43 -2.34 -9.54
C MET A 132 6.70 -3.27 -10.53
N VAL A 133 6.30 -2.76 -11.71
CA VAL A 133 5.39 -3.51 -12.61
C VAL A 133 6.03 -4.80 -13.14
N PRO A 134 7.28 -4.80 -13.62
CA PRO A 134 7.96 -6.04 -14.00
C PRO A 134 8.11 -7.06 -12.87
N ASN A 135 8.08 -6.60 -11.61
CA ASN A 135 8.23 -7.43 -10.39
C ASN A 135 6.91 -7.74 -9.67
N SER A 136 5.78 -7.34 -10.24
CA SER A 136 4.45 -7.74 -9.79
C SER A 136 3.73 -8.45 -10.94
N LEU A 137 2.63 -7.87 -11.43
CA LEU A 137 1.84 -8.39 -12.54
C LEU A 137 2.57 -8.16 -13.87
N GLY A 138 3.54 -9.03 -14.16
CA GLY A 138 4.30 -9.04 -15.39
C GLY A 138 4.29 -10.40 -16.08
N PRO A 139 4.60 -10.43 -17.39
CA PRO A 139 4.96 -11.65 -18.12
C PRO A 139 5.93 -12.56 -17.38
N GLY A 140 6.89 -12.00 -16.62
CA GLY A 140 7.83 -12.78 -15.81
C GLY A 140 7.13 -13.70 -14.80
N GLU A 141 6.22 -13.17 -13.98
CA GLU A 141 5.48 -13.96 -12.99
C GLU A 141 4.61 -15.04 -13.65
N LEU A 142 3.91 -14.69 -14.73
CA LEU A 142 3.07 -15.63 -15.47
C LEU A 142 3.89 -16.76 -16.10
N LEU A 143 5.04 -16.45 -16.69
CA LEU A 143 5.93 -17.44 -17.30
C LEU A 143 6.51 -18.41 -16.28
N MET A 144 6.91 -17.94 -15.10
CA MET A 144 7.46 -18.79 -14.04
C MET A 144 6.46 -19.85 -13.56
N HIS A 145 5.17 -19.52 -13.55
CA HIS A 145 4.13 -20.42 -13.04
C HIS A 145 3.45 -21.24 -14.14
N TYR A 146 3.31 -20.69 -15.35
CA TYR A 146 2.44 -21.25 -16.38
C TYR A 146 3.11 -21.40 -17.75
N GLY A 147 4.29 -20.81 -17.97
CA GLY A 147 5.01 -20.90 -19.24
C GLY A 147 5.52 -22.31 -19.52
N THR A 148 5.64 -22.67 -20.80
CA THR A 148 6.35 -23.90 -21.19
C THR A 148 7.86 -23.76 -20.90
N ASN A 149 8.61 -24.87 -20.95
CA ASN A 149 10.06 -24.81 -20.76
C ASN A 149 10.71 -23.91 -21.82
N GLU A 150 10.27 -24.03 -23.07
CA GLU A 150 10.77 -23.23 -24.20
C GLU A 150 10.49 -21.73 -24.00
N GLN A 151 9.30 -21.39 -23.51
CA GLN A 151 8.95 -20.00 -23.19
C GLN A 151 9.77 -19.47 -22.01
N GLN A 152 9.97 -20.27 -20.96
CA GLN A 152 10.77 -19.88 -19.81
C GLN A 152 12.24 -19.65 -20.19
N ASP A 153 12.83 -20.61 -20.91
CA ASP A 153 14.24 -20.57 -21.34
C ASP A 153 14.52 -19.42 -22.32
N TYR A 154 13.53 -19.06 -23.15
CA TYR A 154 13.67 -17.93 -24.06
C TYR A 154 13.45 -16.58 -23.37
N TRP A 155 12.31 -16.39 -22.68
CA TRP A 155 11.88 -15.07 -22.21
C TRP A 155 12.49 -14.67 -20.86
N LEU A 156 12.55 -15.58 -19.88
CA LEU A 156 12.96 -15.19 -18.52
C LEU A 156 14.39 -14.64 -18.46
N PRO A 157 15.39 -15.21 -19.18
CA PRO A 157 16.73 -14.62 -19.23
C PRO A 157 16.78 -13.22 -19.87
N ARG A 158 15.92 -12.96 -20.85
CA ARG A 158 15.86 -11.68 -21.57
C ARG A 158 15.14 -10.60 -20.76
N LEU A 159 14.15 -10.99 -19.98
CA LEU A 159 13.54 -10.14 -18.96
C LEU A 159 14.51 -9.89 -17.82
N ALA A 160 15.33 -10.89 -17.45
CA ALA A 160 16.25 -10.79 -16.33
C ALA A 160 17.33 -9.74 -16.51
N ASP A 161 17.94 -9.66 -17.69
CA ASP A 161 19.00 -8.70 -18.02
C ASP A 161 18.51 -7.40 -18.68
N GLY A 162 17.19 -7.21 -18.75
CA GLY A 162 16.57 -6.00 -19.29
C GLY A 162 16.67 -5.84 -20.81
N ARG A 163 17.12 -6.86 -21.56
CA ARG A 163 17.04 -6.87 -23.03
C ARG A 163 15.60 -6.73 -23.50
N ASP A 164 14.68 -7.32 -22.75
CA ASP A 164 13.25 -7.14 -22.96
C ASP A 164 12.58 -6.43 -21.78
N ILE A 165 11.86 -5.36 -22.10
CA ILE A 165 11.06 -4.60 -21.14
C ILE A 165 9.60 -5.03 -21.31
N PRO A 166 8.97 -5.65 -20.30
CA PRO A 166 7.61 -6.12 -20.42
C PRO A 166 6.58 -5.04 -20.13
N CYS A 167 5.43 -5.14 -20.79
CA CYS A 167 4.18 -4.57 -20.31
C CYS A 167 3.08 -5.64 -20.29
N PHE A 168 1.97 -5.38 -19.57
CA PHE A 168 0.85 -6.30 -19.51
C PHE A 168 -0.48 -5.60 -19.82
N ALA A 169 -1.12 -6.00 -20.91
CA ALA A 169 -2.31 -5.38 -21.45
C ALA A 169 -3.59 -6.15 -21.10
N LEU A 170 -4.19 -5.78 -19.98
CA LEU A 170 -5.48 -6.29 -19.52
C LEU A 170 -6.63 -5.30 -19.79
N THR A 171 -6.47 -4.07 -19.30
CA THR A 171 -7.52 -3.04 -19.31
C THR A 171 -7.83 -2.52 -20.71
N SER A 172 -9.13 -2.48 -21.04
CA SER A 172 -9.66 -1.92 -22.29
C SER A 172 -10.48 -0.65 -22.03
N PRO A 173 -10.91 0.08 -23.08
CA PRO A 173 -11.90 1.14 -22.93
C PRO A 173 -13.15 0.70 -22.17
N GLU A 174 -13.68 -0.49 -22.48
CA GLU A 174 -14.96 -0.98 -21.95
C GLU A 174 -14.85 -1.80 -20.66
N ALA A 175 -13.65 -2.25 -20.29
CA ALA A 175 -13.44 -3.08 -19.11
C ALA A 175 -12.22 -2.66 -18.28
N GLY A 176 -12.46 -2.28 -17.03
CA GLY A 176 -11.45 -1.98 -16.02
C GLY A 176 -11.63 -2.86 -14.78
N SER A 177 -12.46 -2.40 -13.85
CA SER A 177 -12.82 -3.15 -12.63
C SER A 177 -13.45 -4.52 -12.93
N ASP A 178 -14.30 -4.60 -13.95
CA ASP A 178 -14.84 -5.85 -14.48
C ASP A 178 -13.90 -6.46 -15.54
N ALA A 179 -12.71 -6.86 -15.11
CA ALA A 179 -11.69 -7.40 -16.00
C ALA A 179 -12.08 -8.75 -16.65
N GLY A 180 -13.11 -9.44 -16.13
CA GLY A 180 -13.68 -10.62 -16.77
C GLY A 180 -14.50 -10.29 -18.02
N ALA A 181 -14.95 -9.04 -18.16
CA ALA A 181 -15.81 -8.60 -19.25
C ALA A 181 -15.06 -7.96 -20.44
N ILE A 182 -13.72 -8.12 -20.53
CA ILE A 182 -12.94 -7.56 -21.65
C ILE A 182 -13.55 -7.91 -23.02
N PRO A 183 -13.63 -6.96 -23.97
CA PRO A 183 -14.23 -7.17 -25.29
C PRO A 183 -13.23 -7.73 -26.32
N ASP A 184 -11.93 -7.68 -26.02
CA ASP A 184 -10.86 -8.10 -26.92
C ASP A 184 -11.03 -9.58 -27.27
N ALA A 185 -11.00 -9.88 -28.56
CA ALA A 185 -11.46 -11.17 -29.08
C ALA A 185 -10.41 -11.82 -29.99
N ALA A 186 -10.37 -13.14 -29.92
CA ALA A 186 -9.51 -13.99 -30.72
C ALA A 186 -10.33 -15.10 -31.35
N ILE A 187 -10.23 -15.26 -32.67
CA ILE A 187 -10.86 -16.36 -33.41
C ILE A 187 -9.81 -17.42 -33.71
N VAL A 188 -10.08 -18.67 -33.33
CA VAL A 188 -9.24 -19.81 -33.68
C VAL A 188 -9.23 -19.99 -35.20
N THR A 189 -8.04 -20.07 -35.80
CA THR A 189 -7.90 -20.23 -37.25
C THR A 189 -6.54 -20.83 -37.62
N LYS A 190 -6.30 -21.00 -38.92
CA LYS A 190 -4.99 -21.31 -39.47
C LYS A 190 -4.38 -20.09 -40.15
N GLY A 191 -3.06 -20.00 -40.14
CA GLY A 191 -2.34 -18.92 -40.80
C GLY A 191 -0.88 -19.28 -41.02
N GLU A 192 -0.22 -18.53 -41.90
CA GLU A 192 1.20 -18.72 -42.17
C GLU A 192 2.04 -18.10 -41.05
N TYR A 193 2.99 -18.88 -40.51
CA TYR A 193 4.00 -18.42 -39.58
C TYR A 193 5.30 -19.17 -39.85
N ASN A 194 6.41 -18.43 -39.98
CA ASN A 194 7.71 -18.98 -40.36
C ASN A 194 7.70 -19.84 -41.65
N GLY A 195 6.83 -19.50 -42.61
CA GLY A 195 6.72 -20.19 -43.90
C GLY A 195 5.91 -21.49 -43.87
N GLU A 196 5.26 -21.82 -42.76
CA GLU A 196 4.38 -22.98 -42.62
C GLU A 196 2.96 -22.55 -42.22
N GLU A 197 1.95 -23.28 -42.69
CA GLU A 197 0.57 -23.10 -42.20
C GLU A 197 0.44 -23.76 -40.83
N VAL A 198 0.21 -22.95 -39.79
CA VAL A 198 0.07 -23.40 -38.41
C VAL A 198 -1.29 -23.01 -37.85
N LEU A 199 -1.71 -23.71 -36.80
CA LEU A 199 -2.87 -23.30 -36.01
C LEU A 199 -2.50 -22.08 -35.15
N GLY A 200 -3.42 -21.14 -35.05
CA GLY A 200 -3.23 -19.91 -34.28
C GLY A 200 -4.55 -19.18 -34.05
N LEU A 201 -4.43 -17.90 -33.75
CA LEU A 201 -5.55 -17.02 -33.43
C LEU A 201 -5.49 -15.75 -34.29
N ARG A 202 -6.62 -15.26 -34.79
CA ARG A 202 -6.75 -13.88 -35.28
C ARG A 202 -7.30 -13.02 -34.18
N VAL A 203 -6.48 -12.09 -33.70
CA VAL A 203 -6.75 -11.32 -32.47
C VAL A 203 -6.89 -9.84 -32.78
N SER A 204 -7.95 -9.25 -32.23
CA SER A 204 -8.22 -7.81 -32.31
C SER A 204 -8.40 -7.24 -30.90
N TRP A 205 -7.72 -6.14 -30.59
CA TRP A 205 -7.71 -5.53 -29.27
C TRP A 205 -7.53 -4.02 -29.31
N ASP A 206 -8.05 -3.34 -28.28
CA ASP A 206 -7.74 -1.95 -27.97
C ASP A 206 -7.59 -1.80 -26.46
N LYS A 207 -6.37 -1.48 -26.02
CA LYS A 207 -5.99 -1.48 -24.61
C LYS A 207 -5.50 -0.10 -24.22
N ARG A 208 -5.84 0.30 -22.99
CA ARG A 208 -5.48 1.60 -22.41
C ARG A 208 -4.92 1.44 -21.01
N TYR A 209 -4.21 2.47 -20.58
CA TYR A 209 -3.57 2.54 -19.26
C TYR A 209 -2.53 1.46 -19.01
N ILE A 210 -1.82 1.04 -20.05
CA ILE A 210 -0.82 -0.01 -19.95
C ILE A 210 0.52 0.59 -19.53
N THR A 211 0.93 0.33 -18.30
CA THR A 211 2.22 0.77 -17.77
C THR A 211 3.36 0.11 -18.56
N LEU A 212 4.43 0.89 -18.80
CA LEU A 212 5.58 0.56 -19.65
C LEU A 212 5.29 0.39 -21.15
N ALA A 213 4.03 0.32 -21.60
CA ALA A 213 3.70 0.15 -23.03
C ALA A 213 4.49 1.06 -24.00
N PRO A 214 4.70 2.37 -23.73
CA PRO A 214 5.47 3.24 -24.62
C PRO A 214 6.91 2.75 -24.92
N ILE A 215 7.55 2.08 -23.94
CA ILE A 215 8.95 1.65 -24.02
C ILE A 215 9.12 0.12 -24.01
N ALA A 216 8.03 -0.63 -23.87
CA ALA A 216 8.06 -2.09 -23.81
C ALA A 216 8.53 -2.69 -25.15
N THR A 217 9.30 -3.77 -25.07
CA THR A 217 9.74 -4.56 -26.23
C THR A 217 8.98 -5.88 -26.33
N VAL A 218 8.31 -6.30 -25.25
CA VAL A 218 7.47 -7.48 -25.19
C VAL A 218 6.12 -7.15 -24.55
N LEU A 219 5.05 -7.63 -25.17
CA LEU A 219 3.66 -7.38 -24.80
C LEU A 219 3.04 -8.66 -24.22
N GLY A 220 2.68 -8.65 -22.94
CA GLY A 220 1.70 -9.59 -22.41
C GLY A 220 0.29 -9.11 -22.74
N LEU A 221 -0.58 -9.99 -23.24
CA LEU A 221 -1.92 -9.61 -23.71
C LEU A 221 -2.98 -10.59 -23.21
N ALA A 222 -4.10 -10.08 -22.70
CA ALA A 222 -5.28 -10.86 -22.34
C ALA A 222 -6.47 -10.57 -23.28
N PHE A 223 -7.11 -11.62 -23.79
CA PHE A 223 -8.26 -11.58 -24.70
C PHE A 223 -9.16 -12.80 -24.52
N LYS A 224 -10.39 -12.76 -25.03
CA LYS A 224 -11.34 -13.89 -25.06
C LYS A 224 -11.18 -14.69 -26.34
N VAL A 225 -11.17 -16.01 -26.24
CA VAL A 225 -11.01 -16.91 -27.40
C VAL A 225 -12.35 -17.52 -27.79
N PHE A 226 -12.62 -17.54 -29.10
CA PHE A 226 -13.77 -18.18 -29.71
C PHE A 226 -13.34 -19.14 -30.82
N ASP A 227 -14.03 -20.28 -30.91
CA ASP A 227 -13.77 -21.35 -31.88
C ASP A 227 -15.04 -21.65 -32.71
N PRO A 228 -15.43 -20.75 -33.63
CA PRO A 228 -16.65 -20.92 -34.42
C PRO A 228 -16.58 -22.11 -35.38
N ASP A 229 -15.37 -22.46 -35.83
CA ASP A 229 -15.11 -23.53 -36.79
C ASP A 229 -14.75 -24.87 -36.11
N GLN A 230 -14.81 -24.93 -34.77
CA GLN A 230 -14.58 -26.15 -33.97
C GLN A 230 -13.22 -26.82 -34.25
N LEU A 231 -12.17 -26.02 -34.41
CA LEU A 231 -10.81 -26.49 -34.69
C LEU A 231 -10.11 -27.05 -33.44
N LEU A 232 -10.57 -26.69 -32.24
CA LEU A 232 -10.02 -27.13 -30.95
C LEU A 232 -11.00 -27.98 -30.14
N GLY A 233 -12.31 -27.85 -30.35
CA GLY A 233 -13.32 -28.61 -29.62
C GLY A 233 -14.75 -28.23 -29.96
N ASP A 234 -15.69 -28.62 -29.08
CA ASP A 234 -17.14 -28.45 -29.26
C ASP A 234 -17.70 -27.14 -28.69
N LYS A 235 -16.86 -26.34 -28.02
CA LYS A 235 -17.27 -25.09 -27.36
C LYS A 235 -16.96 -23.88 -28.24
N LEU A 236 -17.98 -23.04 -28.45
CA LEU A 236 -17.82 -21.76 -29.16
C LEU A 236 -16.95 -20.78 -28.37
N GLU A 237 -17.25 -20.53 -27.10
CA GLU A 237 -16.48 -19.62 -26.25
C GLU A 237 -15.55 -20.45 -25.35
N LEU A 238 -14.24 -20.25 -25.51
CA LEU A 238 -13.23 -21.00 -24.77
C LEU A 238 -12.79 -20.26 -23.49
N GLY A 239 -12.97 -18.94 -23.43
CA GLY A 239 -12.70 -18.11 -22.25
C GLY A 239 -11.47 -17.20 -22.42
N ILE A 240 -11.10 -16.51 -21.33
CA ILE A 240 -9.96 -15.57 -21.32
C ILE A 240 -8.65 -16.35 -21.44
N THR A 241 -7.75 -15.87 -22.30
CA THR A 241 -6.44 -16.45 -22.58
C THR A 241 -5.37 -15.37 -22.48
N CYS A 242 -4.18 -15.74 -22.01
CA CYS A 242 -3.02 -14.84 -21.96
C CYS A 242 -1.97 -15.26 -22.99
N ALA A 243 -1.45 -14.30 -23.75
CA ALA A 243 -0.39 -14.49 -24.72
C ALA A 243 0.79 -13.57 -24.42
N LEU A 244 1.96 -13.91 -24.93
CA LEU A 244 3.17 -13.09 -24.90
C LEU A 244 3.75 -12.97 -26.30
N LEU A 245 3.95 -11.74 -26.78
CA LEU A 245 4.39 -11.47 -28.13
C LEU A 245 5.37 -10.29 -28.21
N PRO A 246 6.36 -10.31 -29.13
CA PRO A 246 7.29 -9.20 -29.29
C PRO A 246 6.58 -7.97 -29.86
N LYS A 247 7.04 -6.77 -29.49
CA LYS A 247 6.54 -5.49 -30.05
C LYS A 247 6.63 -5.45 -31.57
N SER A 248 7.63 -6.09 -32.15
CA SER A 248 7.87 -6.11 -33.60
C SER A 248 6.93 -7.07 -34.36
N HIS A 249 6.06 -7.81 -33.67
CA HIS A 249 5.15 -8.74 -34.32
C HIS A 249 4.20 -7.98 -35.26
N PRO A 250 4.01 -8.41 -36.53
CA PRO A 250 3.22 -7.67 -37.51
C PRO A 250 1.80 -7.35 -37.02
N GLY A 251 1.40 -6.09 -37.15
CA GLY A 251 0.08 -5.60 -36.74
C GLY A 251 -0.04 -5.19 -35.27
N VAL A 252 1.01 -5.33 -34.45
CA VAL A 252 1.05 -4.77 -33.08
C VAL A 252 1.37 -3.28 -33.14
N GLU A 253 0.46 -2.45 -32.63
CA GLU A 253 0.67 -1.02 -32.41
C GLU A 253 0.99 -0.76 -30.94
N LEU A 254 2.20 -0.28 -30.65
CA LEU A 254 2.68 -0.03 -29.29
C LEU A 254 3.64 1.17 -29.26
N GLY A 255 3.39 2.17 -28.40
CA GLY A 255 4.28 3.33 -28.27
C GLY A 255 3.63 4.62 -27.79
N ASN A 256 2.34 4.82 -28.05
CA ASN A 256 1.61 6.01 -27.63
C ASN A 256 1.49 6.09 -26.10
N ARG A 257 1.54 7.32 -25.56
CA ARG A 257 1.62 7.58 -24.11
C ARG A 257 0.42 8.40 -23.60
N HIS A 258 -0.02 8.10 -22.37
CA HIS A 258 -0.92 8.91 -21.55
C HIS A 258 -0.14 9.77 -20.54
N ASP A 259 -0.78 10.80 -20.00
CA ASP A 259 -0.24 11.66 -18.94
C ASP A 259 -0.97 11.44 -17.61
N PRO A 260 -0.46 10.56 -16.72
CA PRO A 260 -1.06 10.30 -15.43
C PRO A 260 -0.71 11.42 -14.44
N MET A 261 -1.52 12.48 -14.43
CA MET A 261 -1.40 13.60 -13.48
C MET A 261 -0.03 14.32 -13.50
N GLY A 262 0.69 14.29 -14.63
CA GLY A 262 2.04 14.84 -14.72
C GLY A 262 3.14 13.97 -14.10
N VAL A 263 2.80 12.80 -13.52
CA VAL A 263 3.78 11.89 -12.92
C VAL A 263 4.52 11.13 -14.02
N ARG A 264 5.85 11.26 -14.07
CA ARG A 264 6.63 10.98 -15.28
C ARG A 264 6.97 9.50 -15.55
N PHE A 265 6.13 8.55 -15.15
CA PHE A 265 6.27 7.14 -15.58
C PHE A 265 5.62 6.89 -16.94
N TYR A 266 6.05 5.83 -17.65
CA TYR A 266 5.47 5.47 -18.94
C TYR A 266 4.18 4.68 -18.77
N ASN A 267 3.11 5.19 -19.35
CA ASN A 267 1.80 4.56 -19.40
C ASN A 267 1.18 4.85 -20.77
N GLY A 268 0.51 3.89 -21.41
CA GLY A 268 0.15 4.03 -22.81
C GLY A 268 -0.99 3.15 -23.30
N THR A 269 -1.08 3.04 -24.63
CA THR A 269 -2.05 2.18 -25.34
C THR A 269 -1.33 1.08 -26.11
N THR A 270 -2.07 0.01 -26.41
CA THR A 270 -1.70 -0.96 -27.44
C THR A 270 -2.92 -1.37 -28.24
N ARG A 271 -2.76 -1.57 -29.55
CA ARG A 271 -3.83 -1.95 -30.47
C ARG A 271 -3.35 -3.01 -31.45
N GLY A 272 -4.31 -3.73 -32.01
CA GLY A 272 -4.10 -4.64 -33.11
C GLY A 272 -5.43 -5.00 -33.73
N GLN A 273 -5.44 -5.17 -35.05
CA GLN A 273 -6.60 -5.58 -35.82
C GLN A 273 -6.24 -6.81 -36.65
N ASP A 274 -6.95 -7.91 -36.42
CA ASP A 274 -6.81 -9.18 -37.14
C ASP A 274 -5.37 -9.73 -37.17
N VAL A 275 -4.63 -9.52 -36.08
CA VAL A 275 -3.25 -9.96 -35.93
C VAL A 275 -3.21 -11.47 -35.75
N PHE A 276 -2.42 -12.17 -36.57
CA PHE A 276 -2.23 -13.60 -36.43
C PHE A 276 -1.25 -13.90 -35.30
N ILE A 277 -1.66 -14.69 -34.31
CA ILE A 277 -0.86 -15.12 -33.17
C ILE A 277 -0.76 -16.65 -33.19
N PRO A 278 0.43 -17.25 -33.39
CA PRO A 278 0.59 -18.71 -33.36
C PRO A 278 0.34 -19.25 -31.94
N MET A 279 -0.07 -20.52 -31.83
CA MET A 279 -0.39 -21.14 -30.53
C MET A 279 0.78 -21.13 -29.53
N ASP A 280 2.02 -21.09 -30.01
CA ASP A 280 3.23 -21.05 -29.17
C ASP A 280 3.39 -19.73 -28.39
N PHE A 281 2.68 -18.68 -28.78
CA PHE A 281 2.67 -17.41 -28.05
C PHE A 281 1.71 -17.44 -26.85
N ILE A 282 0.79 -18.41 -26.79
CA ILE A 282 -0.11 -18.59 -25.65
C ILE A 282 0.71 -19.06 -24.44
N ILE A 283 0.57 -18.42 -23.29
CA ILE A 283 1.36 -18.76 -22.10
C ILE A 283 1.03 -20.19 -21.65
N GLY A 284 2.02 -21.08 -21.73
CA GLY A 284 1.89 -22.51 -21.48
C GLY A 284 1.27 -23.33 -22.63
N GLY A 285 1.15 -22.72 -23.81
CA GLY A 285 0.70 -23.34 -25.06
C GLY A 285 -0.82 -23.54 -25.16
N GLN A 286 -1.25 -24.22 -26.23
CA GLN A 286 -2.66 -24.45 -26.58
C GLN A 286 -3.51 -24.98 -25.42
N LYS A 287 -2.96 -25.83 -24.54
CA LYS A 287 -3.66 -26.41 -23.38
C LYS A 287 -4.14 -25.38 -22.35
N ASN A 288 -3.63 -24.16 -22.40
CA ASN A 288 -3.95 -23.08 -21.47
C ASN A 288 -4.92 -22.05 -22.06
N ILE A 289 -5.44 -22.27 -23.27
CA ILE A 289 -6.58 -21.50 -23.77
C ILE A 289 -7.74 -21.60 -22.77
N GLY A 290 -8.36 -20.46 -22.47
CA GLY A 290 -9.46 -20.34 -21.51
C GLY A 290 -9.04 -20.25 -20.05
N ARG A 291 -7.76 -20.48 -19.73
CA ARG A 291 -7.24 -20.47 -18.34
C ARG A 291 -6.61 -19.15 -17.91
N GLY A 292 -6.65 -18.14 -18.76
CA GLY A 292 -6.02 -16.84 -18.53
C GLY A 292 -6.60 -16.11 -17.32
N TRP A 293 -7.91 -16.20 -17.06
CA TRP A 293 -8.50 -15.55 -15.90
C TRP A 293 -7.95 -16.11 -14.57
N GLN A 294 -7.95 -17.44 -14.41
CA GLN A 294 -7.31 -18.14 -13.30
C GLN A 294 -5.86 -17.66 -13.06
N MET A 295 -5.07 -17.55 -14.13
CA MET A 295 -3.68 -17.09 -14.03
C MET A 295 -3.59 -15.66 -13.49
N LEU A 296 -4.40 -14.76 -14.06
CA LEU A 296 -4.44 -13.33 -13.70
C LEU A 296 -4.82 -13.14 -12.24
N VAL A 297 -5.91 -13.75 -11.77
CA VAL A 297 -6.36 -13.57 -10.38
C VAL A 297 -5.37 -14.13 -9.36
N SER A 298 -4.65 -15.19 -9.73
CA SER A 298 -3.65 -15.83 -8.87
C SER A 298 -2.38 -14.99 -8.72
N CYS A 299 -1.84 -14.45 -9.81
CA CYS A 299 -0.63 -13.60 -9.79
C CYS A 299 -0.93 -12.19 -9.23
N LEU A 300 -2.09 -11.60 -9.59
CA LEU A 300 -2.56 -10.34 -9.01
C LEU A 300 -2.63 -10.37 -7.48
N GLY A 301 -2.94 -11.54 -6.90
CA GLY A 301 -3.07 -11.70 -5.46
C GLY A 301 -1.79 -11.39 -4.69
N ALA A 302 -0.62 -11.82 -5.20
CA ALA A 302 0.66 -11.64 -4.51
C ALA A 302 1.21 -10.21 -4.67
N GLY A 303 1.27 -9.70 -5.91
CA GLY A 303 1.76 -8.34 -6.18
C GLY A 303 1.00 -7.24 -5.43
N ARG A 304 -0.32 -7.43 -5.26
CA ARG A 304 -1.21 -6.52 -4.51
C ARG A 304 -0.78 -6.33 -3.04
N GLY A 305 -0.12 -7.31 -2.44
CA GLY A 305 0.38 -7.25 -1.06
C GLY A 305 1.76 -6.61 -0.91
N ILE A 306 2.44 -6.26 -2.02
CA ILE A 306 3.82 -5.79 -2.04
C ILE A 306 3.91 -4.36 -2.58
N SER A 307 3.53 -4.15 -3.84
CA SER A 307 3.89 -2.95 -4.61
C SER A 307 3.14 -1.68 -4.19
N LEU A 308 1.81 -1.67 -4.26
CA LEU A 308 1.02 -0.50 -3.84
C LEU A 308 1.04 -0.26 -2.32
N PRO A 309 1.03 -1.30 -1.45
CA PRO A 309 1.30 -1.13 -0.03
C PRO A 309 2.63 -0.44 0.27
N ALA A 310 3.69 -0.77 -0.47
CA ALA A 310 4.99 -0.11 -0.37
C ALA A 310 4.90 1.40 -0.67
N MET A 311 4.14 1.81 -1.69
CA MET A 311 3.90 3.23 -2.01
C MET A 311 3.18 3.98 -0.88
N GLY A 312 2.17 3.35 -0.25
CA GLY A 312 1.44 3.92 0.88
C GLY A 312 2.34 4.16 2.09
N VAL A 313 3.24 3.21 2.39
CA VAL A 313 4.22 3.34 3.47
C VAL A 313 5.28 4.37 3.15
N ALA A 314 5.82 4.39 1.93
CA ALA A 314 6.79 5.39 1.48
C ALA A 314 6.24 6.82 1.60
N THR A 315 4.98 7.00 1.23
CA THR A 315 4.23 8.25 1.38
C THR A 315 4.18 8.67 2.85
N ALA A 316 3.81 7.75 3.74
CA ALA A 316 3.70 8.04 5.17
C ALA A 316 5.05 8.36 5.81
N GLN A 317 6.12 7.59 5.53
CA GLN A 317 7.44 7.87 6.08
C GLN A 317 8.03 9.20 5.58
N SER A 318 7.83 9.53 4.29
CA SER A 318 8.28 10.81 3.71
C SER A 318 7.53 12.00 4.32
N ALA A 319 6.20 11.87 4.42
CA ALA A 319 5.34 12.86 5.06
C ALA A 319 5.68 13.03 6.55
N PHE A 320 5.92 11.93 7.27
CA PHE A 320 6.32 11.94 8.67
C PHE A 320 7.65 12.65 8.85
N LYS A 321 8.72 12.20 8.18
CA LYS A 321 10.07 12.79 8.29
C LYS A 321 10.05 14.29 8.03
N GLY A 322 9.59 14.71 6.85
CA GLY A 322 9.63 16.12 6.46
C GLY A 322 8.78 17.00 7.37
N THR A 323 7.61 16.52 7.80
CA THR A 323 6.68 17.33 8.58
C THR A 323 7.08 17.48 10.04
N VAL A 324 7.58 16.42 10.70
CA VAL A 324 8.00 16.54 12.10
C VAL A 324 9.26 17.39 12.26
N GLU A 325 10.19 17.25 11.31
CA GLU A 325 11.40 18.06 11.26
C GLU A 325 11.06 19.53 11.02
N TYR A 326 10.23 19.81 10.01
CA TYR A 326 9.76 21.16 9.72
C TYR A 326 8.99 21.76 10.92
N SER A 327 8.14 20.99 11.58
CA SER A 327 7.33 21.46 12.71
C SER A 327 8.14 21.81 13.94
N PHE A 328 9.28 21.13 14.14
CA PHE A 328 10.23 21.46 15.19
C PHE A 328 11.06 22.70 14.83
N VAL A 329 11.46 22.86 13.56
CA VAL A 329 12.33 23.94 13.11
C VAL A 329 11.59 25.26 12.95
N ARG A 330 10.42 25.26 12.27
CA ARG A 330 9.61 26.45 12.00
C ARG A 330 9.02 27.00 13.28
N GLU A 331 9.16 28.32 13.46
CA GLU A 331 8.63 29.03 14.61
C GLU A 331 7.57 30.06 14.20
N GLN A 332 6.48 30.14 14.96
CA GLN A 332 5.46 31.19 14.90
C GLN A 332 5.07 31.56 16.32
N PHE A 333 4.66 32.81 16.54
CA PHE A 333 4.29 33.31 17.88
C PHE A 333 5.35 33.01 18.96
N GLY A 334 6.64 32.98 18.58
CA GLY A 334 7.77 32.74 19.46
C GLY A 334 7.99 31.28 19.90
N LEU A 335 7.32 30.31 19.28
CA LEU A 335 7.43 28.88 19.61
C LEU A 335 7.55 28.02 18.34
N PRO A 336 8.18 26.83 18.41
CA PRO A 336 8.08 25.81 17.37
C PRO A 336 6.62 25.48 17.06
N ILE A 337 6.25 25.38 15.77
CA ILE A 337 4.84 25.17 15.41
C ILE A 337 4.29 23.83 15.92
N GLY A 338 5.13 22.82 16.09
CA GLY A 338 4.76 21.53 16.70
C GLY A 338 4.37 21.62 18.18
N ARG A 339 4.42 22.80 18.82
CA ARG A 339 3.93 23.03 20.18
C ARG A 339 2.47 23.51 20.24
N PHE A 340 1.84 23.83 19.10
CA PHE A 340 0.44 24.24 19.07
C PHE A 340 -0.47 23.02 18.98
N GLU A 341 -1.46 22.91 19.88
CA GLU A 341 -2.29 21.70 20.00
C GLU A 341 -2.98 21.28 18.69
N GLY A 342 -3.45 22.24 17.88
CA GLY A 342 -4.03 21.94 16.55
C GLY A 342 -3.03 21.35 15.54
N ILE A 343 -1.74 21.62 15.69
CA ILE A 343 -0.66 20.94 14.93
C ILE A 343 -0.34 19.59 15.58
N GLN A 344 -0.33 19.50 16.91
CA GLN A 344 -0.05 18.26 17.64
C GLN A 344 -1.05 17.16 17.30
N GLU A 345 -2.33 17.49 17.13
CA GLU A 345 -3.38 16.56 16.69
C GLU A 345 -3.01 15.87 15.37
N LYS A 346 -2.69 16.65 14.34
CA LYS A 346 -2.29 16.13 13.03
C LYS A 346 -0.93 15.42 13.08
N MET A 347 0.03 15.93 13.86
CA MET A 347 1.33 15.28 14.03
C MET A 347 1.20 13.89 14.68
N ALA A 348 0.35 13.76 15.70
CA ALA A 348 0.09 12.48 16.34
C ALA A 348 -0.57 11.49 15.36
N ASP A 349 -1.52 11.96 14.54
CA ASP A 349 -2.14 11.15 13.48
C ASP A 349 -1.11 10.65 12.45
N ILE A 350 -0.24 11.53 11.95
CA ILE A 350 0.87 11.17 11.05
C ILE A 350 1.77 10.12 11.70
N ALA A 351 2.24 10.37 12.92
CA ALA A 351 3.19 9.51 13.62
C ALA A 351 2.60 8.11 13.89
N GLY A 352 1.39 8.05 14.44
CA GLY A 352 0.73 6.80 14.80
C GLY A 352 0.32 5.97 13.58
N LYS A 353 -0.19 6.61 12.51
CA LYS A 353 -0.50 5.91 11.25
C LYS A 353 0.76 5.44 10.53
N THR A 354 1.87 6.18 10.59
CA THR A 354 3.15 5.74 10.02
C THR A 354 3.66 4.47 10.71
N PHE A 355 3.56 4.40 12.04
CA PHE A 355 3.85 3.17 12.80
C PHE A 355 2.96 2.00 12.36
N LEU A 356 1.65 2.24 12.23
CA LEU A 356 0.69 1.22 11.82
C LEU A 356 0.96 0.69 10.40
N LEU A 357 1.24 1.60 9.46
CA LEU A 357 1.56 1.29 8.07
C LEU A 357 2.80 0.41 7.96
N GLU A 358 3.88 0.77 8.67
CA GLU A 358 5.09 -0.04 8.67
C GLU A 358 4.86 -1.42 9.28
N ALA A 359 4.12 -1.49 10.40
CA ALA A 359 3.75 -2.76 11.01
C ALA A 359 2.96 -3.67 10.05
N MET A 360 1.97 -3.10 9.34
CA MET A 360 1.17 -3.82 8.34
C MET A 360 2.02 -4.28 7.15
N ARG A 361 2.95 -3.45 6.66
CA ARG A 361 3.87 -3.78 5.57
C ARG A 361 4.73 -4.99 5.94
N VAL A 362 5.35 -4.94 7.12
CA VAL A 362 6.22 -6.01 7.62
C VAL A 362 5.44 -7.31 7.75
N LEU A 363 4.28 -7.30 8.42
CA LEU A 363 3.49 -8.53 8.61
C LEU A 363 3.01 -9.13 7.26
N THR A 364 2.56 -8.28 6.34
CA THR A 364 2.04 -8.75 5.03
C THR A 364 3.14 -9.42 4.21
N THR A 365 4.33 -8.81 4.18
CA THR A 365 5.47 -9.33 3.41
C THR A 365 6.10 -10.56 4.06
N GLU A 366 6.10 -10.66 5.39
CA GLU A 366 6.47 -11.89 6.10
C GLU A 366 5.52 -13.05 5.79
N GLY A 367 4.21 -12.78 5.79
CA GLY A 367 3.20 -13.76 5.37
C GLY A 367 3.47 -14.27 3.96
N LEU A 368 3.63 -13.37 3.00
CA LEU A 368 3.99 -13.74 1.62
C LEU A 368 5.32 -14.50 1.54
N GLY A 369 6.28 -14.20 2.41
CA GLY A 369 7.57 -14.90 2.51
C GLY A 369 7.46 -16.36 2.96
N LEU A 370 6.33 -16.78 3.55
CA LEU A 370 6.05 -18.18 3.87
C LEU A 370 5.55 -18.99 2.66
N GLY A 371 5.39 -18.34 1.50
CA GLY A 371 4.83 -18.95 0.30
C GLY A 371 3.30 -19.02 0.28
N VAL A 372 2.63 -18.49 1.31
CA VAL A 372 1.17 -18.34 1.31
C VAL A 372 0.74 -17.19 0.40
N LYS A 373 -0.43 -17.33 -0.23
CA LYS A 373 -1.04 -16.31 -1.09
C LYS A 373 -2.34 -15.75 -0.47
N PRO A 374 -2.28 -15.03 0.67
CA PRO A 374 -3.47 -14.68 1.44
C PRO A 374 -4.25 -13.53 0.77
N SER A 375 -5.16 -13.88 -0.14
CA SER A 375 -5.86 -12.92 -1.02
C SER A 375 -6.65 -11.84 -0.29
N VAL A 376 -7.21 -12.18 0.87
CA VAL A 376 -7.92 -11.24 1.75
C VAL A 376 -6.94 -10.26 2.38
N VAL A 377 -5.81 -10.75 2.90
CA VAL A 377 -4.78 -9.90 3.54
C VAL A 377 -4.14 -8.96 2.52
N THR A 378 -3.85 -9.42 1.31
CA THR A 378 -3.30 -8.52 0.28
C THR A 378 -4.31 -7.48 -0.17
N ALA A 379 -5.62 -7.81 -0.20
CA ALA A 379 -6.68 -6.82 -0.41
C ALA A 379 -6.78 -5.80 0.74
N ILE A 380 -6.68 -6.25 2.01
CA ILE A 380 -6.61 -5.38 3.19
C ILE A 380 -5.43 -4.42 3.08
N ALA A 381 -4.23 -4.95 2.80
CA ALA A 381 -3.01 -4.18 2.66
C ALA A 381 -3.15 -3.12 1.56
N LYS A 382 -3.59 -3.51 0.36
CA LYS A 382 -3.74 -2.56 -0.75
C LYS A 382 -4.71 -1.43 -0.44
N TYR A 383 -5.91 -1.76 0.02
CA TYR A 383 -6.93 -0.73 0.29
C TYR A 383 -6.52 0.15 1.47
N HIS A 384 -6.30 -0.43 2.65
CA HIS A 384 -6.10 0.36 3.86
C HIS A 384 -4.75 1.08 3.86
N MET A 385 -3.68 0.50 3.33
CA MET A 385 -2.38 1.15 3.41
C MET A 385 -2.26 2.32 2.41
N THR A 386 -2.93 2.25 1.26
CA THR A 386 -2.96 3.38 0.31
C THR A 386 -3.88 4.51 0.79
N GLU A 387 -5.04 4.22 1.38
CA GLU A 387 -5.89 5.27 1.99
C GLU A 387 -5.22 5.90 3.22
N LEU A 388 -4.61 5.11 4.10
CA LEU A 388 -3.88 5.65 5.25
C LEU A 388 -2.68 6.51 4.83
N GLY A 389 -1.95 6.10 3.79
CA GLY A 389 -0.88 6.92 3.21
C GLY A 389 -1.40 8.27 2.69
N ARG A 390 -2.57 8.28 2.02
CA ARG A 390 -3.25 9.52 1.62
C ARG A 390 -3.62 10.39 2.80
N ASP A 391 -4.22 9.83 3.85
CA ASP A 391 -4.61 10.58 5.05
C ASP A 391 -3.40 11.25 5.69
N VAL A 392 -2.30 10.51 5.83
CA VAL A 392 -1.05 11.02 6.38
C VAL A 392 -0.50 12.16 5.53
N MET A 393 -0.48 12.00 4.20
CA MET A 393 -0.02 13.06 3.29
C MET A 393 -0.91 14.31 3.36
N ASN A 394 -2.24 14.17 3.42
CA ASN A 394 -3.15 15.30 3.58
C ASN A 394 -2.88 16.08 4.89
N SER A 395 -2.70 15.36 6.01
CA SER A 395 -2.33 15.98 7.30
C SER A 395 -0.98 16.69 7.23
N ALA A 396 -0.01 16.14 6.49
CA ALA A 396 1.29 16.75 6.28
C ALA A 396 1.21 18.05 5.45
N MET A 397 0.39 18.06 4.39
CA MET A 397 0.11 19.26 3.60
C MET A 397 -0.49 20.38 4.46
N ASP A 398 -1.43 20.04 5.36
CA ASP A 398 -2.06 21.03 6.26
C ASP A 398 -1.05 21.66 7.23
N ILE A 399 -0.12 20.87 7.78
CA ILE A 399 0.89 21.37 8.73
C ILE A 399 1.94 22.24 8.03
N GLN A 400 2.46 21.79 6.89
CA GLN A 400 3.49 22.53 6.14
C GLN A 400 2.90 23.72 5.38
N ALA A 401 1.59 23.71 5.11
CA ALA A 401 0.78 24.79 4.56
C ALA A 401 1.42 25.42 3.31
N GLY A 402 1.74 26.72 3.38
CA GLY A 402 2.35 27.46 2.27
C GLY A 402 3.60 26.79 1.71
N LYS A 403 4.45 26.16 2.55
CA LYS A 403 5.66 25.48 2.08
C LYS A 403 5.34 24.30 1.16
N ALA A 404 4.32 23.50 1.50
CA ALA A 404 4.00 22.29 0.76
C ALA A 404 3.39 22.56 -0.62
N ILE A 405 2.79 23.73 -0.83
CA ILE A 405 2.16 24.08 -2.11
C ILE A 405 3.10 24.81 -3.08
N GLN A 406 4.30 25.22 -2.65
CA GLN A 406 5.32 25.81 -3.56
C GLN A 406 6.20 24.70 -4.13
N ARG A 407 6.10 24.42 -5.43
CA ARG A 407 6.91 23.40 -6.09
C ARG A 407 8.37 23.87 -6.25
N GLY A 408 9.30 22.96 -6.03
CA GLY A 408 10.73 23.18 -6.25
C GLY A 408 11.59 22.06 -5.65
N PRO A 409 12.91 22.08 -5.84
CA PRO A 409 13.82 21.05 -5.34
C PRO A 409 13.78 20.85 -3.82
N GLN A 410 13.41 21.86 -3.04
CA GLN A 410 13.29 21.76 -1.57
C GLN A 410 11.94 21.21 -1.09
N ASN A 411 10.96 21.08 -1.99
CA ASN A 411 9.64 20.58 -1.62
C ASN A 411 9.63 19.05 -1.53
N THR A 412 9.33 18.53 -0.34
CA THR A 412 9.35 17.09 -0.08
C THR A 412 8.00 16.38 -0.23
N LEU A 413 6.91 17.12 -0.51
CA LEU A 413 5.53 16.58 -0.48
C LEU A 413 4.79 16.67 -1.82
N ALA A 414 5.04 17.71 -2.63
CA ALA A 414 4.22 18.04 -3.79
C ALA A 414 4.16 16.92 -4.84
N GLY A 415 5.29 16.30 -5.16
CA GLY A 415 5.35 15.18 -6.11
C GLY A 415 4.54 13.98 -5.63
N GLY A 416 4.76 13.57 -4.37
CA GLY A 416 4.00 12.49 -3.72
C GLY A 416 2.49 12.80 -3.66
N TYR A 417 2.12 14.04 -3.32
CA TYR A 417 0.73 14.49 -3.26
C TYR A 417 0.02 14.35 -4.62
N ALA A 418 0.67 14.82 -5.70
CA ALA A 418 0.12 14.72 -7.06
C ALA A 418 -0.07 13.26 -7.51
N ALA A 419 0.77 12.34 -7.02
CA ALA A 419 0.70 10.92 -7.35
C ALA A 419 -0.34 10.12 -6.53
N LEU A 420 -0.84 10.65 -5.40
CA LEU A 420 -1.77 9.95 -4.51
C LEU A 420 -2.99 9.30 -5.21
N PRO A 421 -3.65 9.92 -6.21
CA PRO A 421 -4.83 9.33 -6.84
C PRO A 421 -4.52 8.06 -7.64
N ILE A 422 -3.27 7.85 -8.06
CA ILE A 422 -2.90 6.72 -8.93
C ILE A 422 -2.98 5.41 -8.13
N ALA A 423 -2.32 5.34 -6.97
CA ALA A 423 -2.19 4.11 -6.18
C ALA A 423 -3.54 3.57 -5.67
N ILE A 424 -4.52 4.44 -5.43
CA ILE A 424 -5.86 4.00 -5.01
C ILE A 424 -6.73 3.47 -6.16
N THR A 425 -6.38 3.82 -7.40
CA THR A 425 -7.21 3.58 -8.59
C THR A 425 -6.81 2.29 -9.30
N VAL A 426 -5.51 2.00 -9.37
CA VAL A 426 -4.97 0.85 -10.10
C VAL A 426 -4.93 -0.44 -9.27
N GLU A 427 -4.66 -1.57 -9.93
CA GLU A 427 -4.65 -2.95 -9.37
C GLU A 427 -5.95 -3.36 -8.63
N GLY A 428 -7.07 -2.82 -9.12
CA GLY A 428 -8.38 -2.92 -8.52
C GLY A 428 -8.67 -1.67 -7.69
N ALA A 429 -9.60 -0.83 -8.14
CA ALA A 429 -9.93 0.41 -7.45
C ALA A 429 -10.29 0.14 -5.98
N ASN A 430 -9.85 1.02 -5.08
CA ASN A 430 -10.06 0.88 -3.64
C ASN A 430 -11.54 0.66 -3.26
N ILE A 431 -12.46 1.29 -4.01
CA ILE A 431 -13.91 1.07 -3.88
C ILE A 431 -14.26 -0.41 -4.10
N LEU A 432 -13.78 -1.02 -5.19
CA LEU A 432 -14.05 -2.44 -5.48
C LEU A 432 -13.36 -3.35 -4.45
N THR A 433 -12.09 -3.08 -4.14
CA THR A 433 -11.32 -3.88 -3.17
C THR A 433 -12.01 -3.93 -1.82
N ARG A 434 -12.44 -2.76 -1.30
CA ARG A 434 -13.12 -2.67 -0.01
C ARG A 434 -14.49 -3.32 -0.02
N ASN A 435 -15.32 -3.01 -1.02
CA ASN A 435 -16.74 -3.39 -0.98
C ASN A 435 -16.99 -4.84 -1.42
N LEU A 436 -16.16 -5.40 -2.30
CA LEU A 436 -16.38 -6.73 -2.87
C LEU A 436 -15.33 -7.76 -2.42
N MET A 437 -14.05 -7.40 -2.36
CA MET A 437 -12.99 -8.40 -2.13
C MET A 437 -12.79 -8.74 -0.66
N ILE A 438 -12.54 -7.75 0.20
CA ILE A 438 -12.12 -7.98 1.60
C ILE A 438 -13.15 -8.84 2.35
N PHE A 439 -14.42 -8.43 2.34
CA PHE A 439 -15.45 -9.20 3.04
C PHE A 439 -16.07 -10.30 2.18
N GLY A 440 -16.34 -10.07 0.89
CA GLY A 440 -17.00 -11.09 0.06
C GLY A 440 -16.19 -12.40 0.00
N GLN A 441 -14.90 -12.29 -0.33
CA GLN A 441 -13.99 -13.44 -0.32
C GLN A 441 -13.64 -13.87 1.11
N GLY A 442 -13.45 -12.92 2.03
CA GLY A 442 -13.15 -13.20 3.43
C GLY A 442 -14.23 -14.01 4.15
N ALA A 443 -15.50 -13.67 3.99
CA ALA A 443 -16.60 -14.41 4.60
C ALA A 443 -16.72 -15.83 4.06
N MET A 444 -16.58 -16.02 2.74
CA MET A 444 -16.64 -17.35 2.12
C MET A 444 -15.46 -18.22 2.52
N ARG A 445 -14.25 -17.66 2.59
CA ARG A 445 -13.01 -18.41 2.81
C ARG A 445 -12.66 -18.59 4.29
N CYS A 446 -12.91 -17.59 5.13
CA CYS A 446 -12.57 -17.62 6.56
C CYS A 446 -13.63 -18.33 7.42
N HIS A 447 -14.87 -18.47 6.92
CA HIS A 447 -15.88 -19.26 7.60
C HIS A 447 -15.61 -20.77 7.41
N PRO A 448 -15.46 -21.57 8.49
CA PRO A 448 -14.99 -22.96 8.39
C PRO A 448 -15.85 -23.92 7.55
N TYR A 449 -17.10 -23.55 7.28
CA TYR A 449 -18.08 -24.43 6.63
C TYR A 449 -18.82 -23.78 5.45
N LEU A 450 -18.57 -22.50 5.14
CA LEU A 450 -19.42 -21.76 4.19
C LEU A 450 -19.13 -22.18 2.75
N LYS A 451 -17.85 -22.34 2.39
CA LYS A 451 -17.43 -22.87 1.09
C LYS A 451 -18.02 -24.25 0.81
N ASP A 452 -17.81 -25.20 1.73
CA ASP A 452 -18.36 -26.56 1.62
C ASP A 452 -19.89 -26.58 1.42
N MET A 453 -20.63 -25.70 2.13
CA MET A 453 -22.08 -25.58 1.94
C MET A 453 -22.43 -25.12 0.53
N VAL A 454 -21.74 -24.11 0.00
CA VAL A 454 -21.96 -23.58 -1.35
C VAL A 454 -21.66 -24.66 -2.40
N ASP A 455 -20.56 -25.38 -2.26
CA ASP A 455 -20.17 -26.46 -3.17
C ASP A 455 -21.22 -27.59 -3.17
N LEU A 456 -21.70 -27.99 -1.99
CA LEU A 456 -22.74 -29.03 -1.85
C LEU A 456 -24.11 -28.59 -2.40
N ILE A 457 -24.45 -27.29 -2.32
CA ILE A 457 -25.67 -26.75 -2.94
C ILE A 457 -25.65 -26.95 -4.45
N HIS A 458 -24.49 -26.76 -5.09
CA HIS A 458 -24.34 -26.89 -6.54
C HIS A 458 -24.07 -28.32 -7.00
N SER A 459 -23.61 -29.21 -6.11
CA SER A 459 -23.35 -30.63 -6.41
C SER A 459 -24.58 -31.38 -6.95
N ASN A 460 -24.33 -32.27 -7.90
CA ASN A 460 -25.34 -33.18 -8.48
C ASN A 460 -25.22 -34.62 -7.93
N GLU A 461 -24.39 -34.85 -6.92
CA GLU A 461 -24.21 -36.16 -6.30
C GLU A 461 -25.45 -36.59 -5.49
N SER A 462 -25.72 -37.90 -5.46
CA SER A 462 -26.85 -38.47 -4.72
C SER A 462 -26.70 -38.35 -3.19
N SER A 463 -25.48 -38.25 -2.68
CA SER A 463 -25.13 -38.05 -1.27
C SER A 463 -25.22 -36.57 -0.82
N ALA A 464 -25.37 -35.63 -1.76
CA ALA A 464 -25.21 -34.20 -1.49
C ALA A 464 -26.18 -33.66 -0.42
N ASP A 465 -27.42 -34.17 -0.35
CA ASP A 465 -28.38 -33.74 0.68
C ASP A 465 -27.99 -34.18 2.10
N ALA A 466 -27.41 -35.39 2.25
CA ALA A 466 -26.99 -35.90 3.54
C ALA A 466 -25.76 -35.15 4.07
N GLU A 467 -24.75 -34.95 3.22
CA GLU A 467 -23.57 -34.17 3.58
C GLU A 467 -23.91 -32.70 3.80
N PHE A 468 -24.80 -32.10 3.00
CA PHE A 468 -25.27 -30.73 3.21
C PHE A 468 -25.87 -30.54 4.61
N ASN A 469 -26.74 -31.46 5.05
CA ASN A 469 -27.36 -31.38 6.38
C ASN A 469 -26.34 -31.51 7.51
N LYS A 470 -25.28 -32.30 7.32
CA LYS A 470 -24.19 -32.46 8.29
C LYS A 470 -23.37 -31.17 8.41
N VAL A 471 -23.01 -30.55 7.27
CA VAL A 471 -22.29 -29.27 7.25
C VAL A 471 -23.17 -28.16 7.83
N LEU A 472 -24.45 -28.12 7.49
CA LEU A 472 -25.41 -27.15 8.05
C LEU A 472 -25.48 -27.20 9.59
N ARG A 473 -25.50 -28.40 10.19
CA ARG A 473 -25.47 -28.54 11.67
C ARG A 473 -24.17 -27.99 12.26
N LYS A 474 -23.04 -28.20 11.60
CA LYS A 474 -21.74 -27.64 12.03
C LYS A 474 -21.73 -26.11 11.94
N THR A 475 -22.27 -25.55 10.86
CA THR A 475 -22.46 -24.10 10.69
C THR A 475 -23.30 -23.51 11.82
N VAL A 476 -24.47 -24.08 12.10
CA VAL A 476 -25.33 -23.59 13.19
C VAL A 476 -24.61 -23.68 14.54
N GLY A 477 -23.92 -24.79 14.81
CA GLY A 477 -23.13 -24.95 16.04
C GLY A 477 -22.01 -23.91 16.17
N PHE A 478 -21.34 -23.58 15.07
CA PHE A 478 -20.35 -22.51 15.00
C PHE A 478 -20.96 -21.14 15.29
N SER A 479 -22.06 -20.79 14.62
CA SER A 479 -22.74 -19.51 14.83
C SER A 479 -23.20 -19.34 16.28
N VAL A 480 -23.80 -20.37 16.88
CA VAL A 480 -24.25 -20.34 18.29
C VAL A 480 -23.05 -20.17 19.23
N LYS A 481 -21.97 -20.94 19.05
CA LYS A 481 -20.75 -20.83 19.88
C LYS A 481 -20.15 -19.42 19.81
N ASN A 482 -20.09 -18.85 18.61
CA ASN A 482 -19.59 -17.50 18.41
C ASN A 482 -20.50 -16.44 19.03
N ALA A 483 -21.82 -16.60 18.94
CA ALA A 483 -22.78 -15.69 19.55
C ALA A 483 -22.62 -15.64 21.08
N PHE A 484 -22.51 -16.81 21.73
CA PHE A 484 -22.24 -16.87 23.17
C PHE A 484 -20.86 -16.31 23.55
N ARG A 485 -19.84 -16.51 22.71
CA ARG A 485 -18.51 -15.90 22.92
C ARG A 485 -18.58 -14.38 22.85
N SER A 486 -19.25 -13.83 21.84
CA SER A 486 -19.46 -12.39 21.68
C SER A 486 -20.19 -11.81 22.90
N LEU A 487 -21.27 -12.47 23.33
CA LEU A 487 -22.04 -12.04 24.49
C LEU A 487 -21.18 -12.09 25.78
N GLY A 488 -20.48 -13.20 26.02
CA GLY A 488 -19.58 -13.33 27.16
C GLY A 488 -18.48 -12.25 27.19
N LYS A 489 -17.69 -12.12 26.12
CA LYS A 489 -16.60 -11.12 26.05
C LYS A 489 -17.11 -9.67 26.03
N GLY A 490 -18.33 -9.46 25.52
CA GLY A 490 -19.00 -8.15 25.46
C GLY A 490 -19.43 -7.64 26.83
N TYR A 491 -20.06 -8.49 27.65
CA TYR A 491 -20.57 -8.11 28.98
C TYR A 491 -19.61 -8.36 30.13
N LEU A 492 -18.68 -9.32 30.00
CA LEU A 492 -17.79 -9.75 31.08
C LEU A 492 -16.32 -9.53 30.67
N PRO A 493 -15.73 -8.36 30.98
CA PRO A 493 -14.36 -8.04 30.57
C PRO A 493 -13.29 -9.00 31.08
N PHE A 494 -13.53 -9.73 32.18
CA PHE A 494 -12.60 -10.71 32.73
C PHE A 494 -12.48 -11.99 31.89
N LEU A 495 -13.44 -12.26 30.98
CA LEU A 495 -13.36 -13.36 30.02
C LEU A 495 -12.47 -13.04 28.80
N ARG A 496 -11.91 -11.83 28.75
CA ARG A 496 -11.01 -11.42 27.67
C ARG A 496 -9.61 -11.90 27.98
N GLU A 497 -9.11 -12.75 27.09
CA GLU A 497 -7.79 -13.38 27.19
C GLU A 497 -6.73 -12.52 26.47
N SER A 498 -5.48 -12.70 26.90
CA SER A 498 -4.29 -12.16 26.24
C SER A 498 -3.12 -13.07 26.55
N GLU A 499 -2.30 -13.30 25.53
CA GLU A 499 -1.13 -14.19 25.59
C GLU A 499 0.17 -13.38 25.76
N SER A 500 0.13 -12.06 25.62
CA SER A 500 1.31 -11.19 25.75
C SER A 500 1.91 -11.19 27.15
N ALA A 501 3.24 -11.28 27.19
CA ALA A 501 4.02 -11.04 28.40
C ALA A 501 4.05 -9.55 28.81
N LEU A 502 3.82 -8.62 27.88
CA LEU A 502 3.96 -7.18 28.09
C LEU A 502 2.66 -6.56 28.65
N PRO A 503 2.70 -5.93 29.86
CA PRO A 503 1.51 -5.33 30.46
C PRO A 503 0.79 -4.30 29.58
N GLU A 504 1.55 -3.47 28.87
CA GLU A 504 1.03 -2.44 27.97
C GLU A 504 0.31 -3.00 26.75
N VAL A 505 0.67 -4.21 26.30
CA VAL A 505 0.04 -4.91 25.16
C VAL A 505 -1.22 -5.64 25.60
N ARG A 506 -1.22 -6.24 26.80
CA ARG A 506 -2.32 -7.09 27.30
C ARG A 506 -3.69 -6.42 27.20
N LYS A 507 -3.78 -5.13 27.51
CA LYS A 507 -5.06 -4.38 27.45
C LYS A 507 -5.63 -4.32 26.03
N TYR A 508 -4.77 -4.18 25.02
CA TYR A 508 -5.19 -4.08 23.63
C TYR A 508 -5.46 -5.45 23.01
N GLU A 509 -4.66 -6.47 23.31
CA GLU A 509 -4.90 -7.85 22.87
C GLU A 509 -6.25 -8.37 23.40
N LYS A 510 -6.61 -8.04 24.64
CA LYS A 510 -7.95 -8.31 25.19
C LYS A 510 -9.07 -7.61 24.41
N ARG A 511 -8.84 -6.38 23.93
CA ARG A 511 -9.80 -5.66 23.09
C ARG A 511 -9.91 -6.26 21.69
N VAL A 512 -8.79 -6.59 21.05
CA VAL A 512 -8.75 -7.31 19.77
C VAL A 512 -9.60 -8.59 19.86
N ASN A 513 -9.38 -9.38 20.91
CA ASN A 513 -10.15 -10.59 21.21
C ASN A 513 -11.65 -10.36 21.40
N SER A 514 -12.03 -9.21 21.96
CA SER A 514 -13.43 -8.84 22.24
C SER A 514 -14.15 -8.37 20.98
N ILE A 515 -13.49 -7.54 20.16
CA ILE A 515 -14.06 -7.01 18.91
C ILE A 515 -14.16 -8.12 17.87
N SER A 516 -13.10 -8.93 17.71
CA SER A 516 -13.11 -10.09 16.80
C SER A 516 -14.28 -11.04 17.09
N ALA A 517 -14.60 -11.29 18.36
CA ALA A 517 -15.71 -12.18 18.73
C ALA A 517 -17.08 -11.73 18.19
N LYS A 518 -17.24 -10.45 17.86
CA LYS A 518 -18.47 -9.87 17.31
C LYS A 518 -18.63 -10.16 15.80
N LEU A 519 -17.56 -10.49 15.07
CA LEU A 519 -17.58 -10.63 13.61
C LEU A 519 -18.46 -11.78 13.13
N ALA A 520 -18.17 -13.01 13.55
CA ALA A 520 -18.92 -14.19 13.11
C ALA A 520 -20.44 -14.06 13.38
N PRO A 521 -20.91 -13.64 14.57
CA PRO A 521 -22.34 -13.45 14.80
C PRO A 521 -22.97 -12.40 13.90
N LEU A 522 -22.28 -11.29 13.63
CA LEU A 522 -22.77 -10.26 12.70
C LEU A 522 -22.84 -10.79 11.28
N ALA A 523 -21.81 -11.48 10.80
CA ALA A 523 -21.76 -12.06 9.47
C ALA A 523 -22.83 -13.16 9.28
N ASP A 524 -22.94 -14.09 10.22
CA ASP A 524 -23.87 -15.23 10.16
C ASP A 524 -25.33 -14.77 10.19
N LEU A 525 -25.67 -13.81 11.07
CA LEU A 525 -27.01 -13.22 11.09
C LEU A 525 -27.32 -12.44 9.80
N SER A 526 -26.30 -11.84 9.18
CA SER A 526 -26.44 -11.14 7.91
C SER A 526 -26.74 -12.12 6.78
N LEU A 527 -25.98 -13.22 6.71
CA LEU A 527 -26.22 -14.29 5.75
C LEU A 527 -27.60 -14.93 5.96
N ALA A 528 -28.02 -15.13 7.21
CA ALA A 528 -29.33 -15.71 7.52
C ALA A 528 -30.51 -14.81 7.11
N VAL A 529 -30.37 -13.48 7.21
CA VAL A 529 -31.45 -12.53 6.91
C VAL A 529 -31.44 -12.08 5.45
N LEU A 530 -30.25 -11.79 4.90
CA LEU A 530 -30.10 -11.21 3.57
C LEU A 530 -29.79 -12.27 2.51
N GLY A 531 -29.33 -13.46 2.88
CA GLY A 531 -28.97 -14.51 1.93
C GLY A 531 -28.01 -14.00 0.85
N GLY A 532 -28.34 -14.25 -0.41
CA GLY A 532 -27.56 -13.78 -1.57
C GLY A 532 -27.58 -12.26 -1.78
N ASP A 533 -28.54 -11.52 -1.20
CA ASP A 533 -28.58 -10.06 -1.31
C ASP A 533 -27.51 -9.37 -0.44
N LEU A 534 -26.84 -10.10 0.48
CA LEU A 534 -25.69 -9.57 1.20
C LEU A 534 -24.56 -9.14 0.25
N LYS A 535 -24.39 -9.86 -0.86
CA LYS A 535 -23.41 -9.50 -1.91
C LYS A 535 -23.76 -8.16 -2.57
N LYS A 536 -25.05 -7.83 -2.71
CA LYS A 536 -25.53 -6.55 -3.24
C LYS A 536 -25.49 -5.43 -2.19
N ALA A 537 -25.52 -5.79 -0.90
CA ALA A 537 -25.44 -4.85 0.21
C ALA A 537 -23.99 -4.41 0.49
N GLU A 538 -23.33 -3.85 -0.53
CA GLU A 538 -21.91 -3.48 -0.54
C GLU A 538 -21.49 -2.67 0.70
N LEU A 539 -22.30 -1.70 1.13
CA LEU A 539 -22.00 -0.90 2.32
C LEU A 539 -21.96 -1.70 3.63
N LEU A 540 -22.81 -2.72 3.77
CA LEU A 540 -22.84 -3.59 4.94
C LEU A 540 -21.65 -4.53 4.93
N SER A 541 -21.41 -5.20 3.80
CA SER A 541 -20.28 -6.08 3.58
C SER A 541 -18.94 -5.37 3.81
N ALA A 542 -18.79 -4.16 3.27
CA ALA A 542 -17.59 -3.34 3.45
C ALA A 542 -17.30 -3.02 4.91
N ARG A 543 -18.32 -2.69 5.72
CA ARG A 543 -18.15 -2.40 7.15
C ARG A 543 -17.68 -3.64 7.93
N LEU A 544 -18.14 -4.84 7.59
CA LEU A 544 -17.62 -6.07 8.19
C LEU A 544 -16.17 -6.33 7.76
N GLY A 545 -15.84 -6.03 6.49
CA GLY A 545 -14.48 -6.04 5.99
C GLY A 545 -13.57 -5.08 6.76
N ASP A 546 -13.99 -3.83 6.97
CA ASP A 546 -13.25 -2.82 7.72
C ASP A 546 -12.91 -3.30 9.14
N VAL A 547 -13.85 -3.94 9.85
CA VAL A 547 -13.59 -4.50 11.20
C VAL A 547 -12.45 -5.51 11.15
N MET A 548 -12.47 -6.44 10.20
CA MET A 548 -11.41 -7.44 10.03
C MET A 548 -10.08 -6.76 9.69
N SER A 549 -10.07 -5.78 8.80
CA SER A 549 -8.89 -5.03 8.40
C SER A 549 -8.23 -4.27 9.55
N TYR A 550 -9.02 -3.56 10.36
CA TYR A 550 -8.48 -2.81 11.50
C TYR A 550 -7.97 -3.73 12.60
N LEU A 551 -8.58 -4.91 12.78
CA LEU A 551 -8.03 -5.93 13.68
C LEU A 551 -6.75 -6.55 13.14
N TYR A 552 -6.61 -6.73 11.82
CA TYR A 552 -5.35 -7.12 11.20
C TYR A 552 -4.26 -6.07 11.44
N GLY A 553 -4.58 -4.78 11.26
CA GLY A 553 -3.67 -3.68 11.58
C GLY A 553 -3.25 -3.66 13.06
N ALA A 554 -4.21 -3.88 13.97
CA ALA A 554 -3.95 -3.99 15.40
C ALA A 554 -3.03 -5.18 15.75
N MET A 555 -3.25 -6.35 15.13
CA MET A 555 -2.37 -7.52 15.27
C MET A 555 -0.96 -7.21 14.73
N ALA A 556 -0.85 -6.56 13.58
CA ALA A 556 0.42 -6.13 13.02
C ALA A 556 1.18 -5.20 13.96
N ALA A 557 0.50 -4.19 14.51
CA ALA A 557 1.08 -3.24 15.46
C ALA A 557 1.57 -3.91 16.76
N ILE A 558 0.80 -4.87 17.31
CA ILE A 558 1.22 -5.67 18.47
C ILE A 558 2.52 -6.41 18.17
N ARG A 559 2.57 -7.16 17.07
CA ARG A 559 3.76 -7.95 16.74
C ARG A 559 4.96 -7.06 16.46
N PHE A 560 4.77 -5.96 15.73
CA PHE A 560 5.83 -5.01 15.43
C PHE A 560 6.42 -4.39 16.70
N TYR A 561 5.58 -3.94 17.64
CA TYR A 561 6.03 -3.43 18.94
C TYR A 561 6.76 -4.49 19.78
N GLU A 562 6.26 -5.72 19.83
CA GLU A 562 6.86 -6.80 20.61
C GLU A 562 8.22 -7.25 20.06
N GLN A 563 8.36 -7.31 18.72
CA GLN A 563 9.41 -8.09 18.07
C GLN A 563 10.37 -7.28 17.18
N ARG A 564 10.01 -6.07 16.73
CA ARG A 564 10.79 -5.27 15.77
C ARG A 564 11.27 -3.94 16.33
N ILE A 565 10.53 -3.34 17.26
CA ILE A 565 10.92 -2.09 17.90
C ILE A 565 12.15 -2.29 18.80
N GLU A 566 13.16 -1.46 18.60
CA GLU A 566 14.41 -1.48 19.39
C GLU A 566 14.19 -0.92 20.81
N ASP A 567 13.63 0.30 20.91
CA ASP A 567 13.31 0.94 22.18
C ASP A 567 11.79 1.07 22.37
N ARG A 568 11.23 0.08 23.07
CA ARG A 568 9.80 0.03 23.38
C ARG A 568 9.33 1.20 24.25
N LYS A 569 10.17 1.76 25.11
CA LYS A 569 9.75 2.89 25.97
C LYS A 569 9.54 4.15 25.13
N LEU A 570 10.43 4.41 24.18
CA LEU A 570 10.30 5.53 23.25
C LEU A 570 9.14 5.31 22.26
N ALA A 571 8.89 4.07 21.85
CA ALA A 571 7.83 3.74 20.90
C ALA A 571 6.43 3.64 21.52
N LEU A 572 6.31 3.63 22.85
CA LEU A 572 5.04 3.40 23.54
C LEU A 572 3.91 4.35 23.07
N PRO A 573 4.12 5.68 22.94
CA PRO A 573 3.05 6.57 22.47
C PRO A 573 2.61 6.26 21.02
N TYR A 574 3.53 5.81 20.16
CA TYR A 574 3.22 5.44 18.77
C TYR A 574 2.36 4.19 18.73
N PHE A 575 2.76 3.18 19.49
CA PHE A 575 2.03 1.93 19.62
C PHE A 575 0.63 2.16 20.22
N GLU A 576 0.53 2.91 21.32
CA GLU A 576 -0.76 3.18 21.97
C GLU A 576 -1.71 3.94 21.04
N TYR A 577 -1.21 4.91 20.28
CA TYR A 577 -2.02 5.62 19.29
C TYR A 577 -2.49 4.67 18.19
N ALA A 578 -1.59 3.91 17.56
CA ALA A 578 -1.92 2.97 16.51
C ALA A 578 -2.98 1.93 16.95
N MET A 579 -2.86 1.43 18.18
CA MET A 579 -3.83 0.50 18.76
C MET A 579 -5.16 1.15 19.05
N GLN A 580 -5.18 2.33 19.69
CA GLN A 580 -6.43 3.02 20.01
C GLN A 580 -7.16 3.42 18.73
N TRP A 581 -6.46 3.97 17.74
CA TRP A 581 -7.00 4.32 16.44
C TRP A 581 -7.61 3.10 15.75
N SER A 582 -6.86 2.01 15.59
CA SER A 582 -7.35 0.81 14.91
C SER A 582 -8.59 0.22 15.58
N LEU A 583 -8.57 0.10 16.92
CA LEU A 583 -9.70 -0.44 17.67
C LEU A 583 -10.92 0.49 17.65
N GLN A 584 -10.70 1.82 17.67
CA GLN A 584 -11.77 2.81 17.52
C GLN A 584 -12.44 2.69 16.15
N GLN A 585 -11.67 2.57 15.06
CA GLN A 585 -12.21 2.40 13.73
C GLN A 585 -12.99 1.08 13.58
N ALA A 586 -12.49 0.00 14.18
CA ALA A 586 -13.21 -1.28 14.22
C ALA A 586 -14.54 -1.17 14.98
N ASP A 587 -14.55 -0.57 16.18
CA ASP A 587 -15.78 -0.36 16.93
C ASP A 587 -16.77 0.53 16.15
N GLN A 588 -16.29 1.58 15.48
CA GLN A 588 -17.11 2.48 14.68
C GLN A 588 -17.74 1.77 13.47
N ALA A 589 -16.99 0.89 12.80
CA ALA A 589 -17.50 0.07 11.71
C ALA A 589 -18.62 -0.87 12.17
N ILE A 590 -18.50 -1.48 13.36
CA ILE A 590 -19.56 -2.31 13.98
C ILE A 590 -20.81 -1.47 14.29
N VAL A 591 -20.65 -0.31 14.92
CA VAL A 591 -21.77 0.61 15.24
C VAL A 591 -22.51 0.99 13.97
N ASN A 592 -21.76 1.42 12.94
CA ASN A 592 -22.33 1.82 11.65
C ASN A 592 -23.01 0.65 10.94
N PHE A 593 -22.44 -0.55 11.04
CA PHE A 593 -23.02 -1.77 10.47
C PHE A 593 -24.39 -2.06 11.08
N ILE A 594 -24.46 -2.16 12.41
CA ILE A 594 -25.69 -2.49 13.13
C ILE A 594 -26.76 -1.41 12.89
N ASN A 595 -26.40 -0.13 12.99
CA ASN A 595 -27.37 0.95 12.83
C ASN A 595 -28.03 0.98 11.46
N ASN A 596 -27.31 0.55 10.42
CA ASN A 596 -27.81 0.50 9.05
C ASN A 596 -28.31 -0.90 8.64
N PHE A 597 -28.35 -1.87 9.56
CA PHE A 597 -28.83 -3.21 9.23
C PHE A 597 -30.35 -3.18 9.02
N PRO A 598 -30.88 -3.68 7.89
CA PRO A 598 -32.26 -3.38 7.46
C PRO A 598 -33.34 -4.02 8.33
N ASN A 599 -33.10 -5.21 8.90
CA ASN A 599 -34.07 -5.88 9.75
C ASN A 599 -33.98 -5.39 11.21
N THR A 600 -35.04 -4.74 11.70
CA THR A 600 -35.09 -4.14 13.04
C THR A 600 -34.96 -5.17 14.17
N ALA A 601 -35.59 -6.35 14.04
CA ALA A 601 -35.52 -7.39 15.06
C ALA A 601 -34.10 -7.98 15.15
N THR A 602 -33.51 -8.31 14.01
CA THR A 602 -32.11 -8.76 13.93
C THR A 602 -31.16 -7.70 14.44
N ARG A 603 -31.41 -6.41 14.15
CA ARG A 603 -30.62 -5.29 14.71
C ARG A 603 -30.64 -5.30 16.24
N GLY A 604 -31.81 -5.49 16.85
CA GLY A 604 -31.94 -5.61 18.31
C GLY A 604 -31.15 -6.80 18.87
N LEU A 605 -31.23 -7.96 18.20
CA LEU A 605 -30.46 -9.14 18.56
C LEU A 605 -28.94 -8.92 18.42
N MET A 606 -28.49 -8.30 17.33
CA MET A 606 -27.08 -7.97 17.12
C MET A 606 -26.56 -7.09 18.26
N ARG A 607 -27.30 -6.03 18.64
CA ARG A 607 -26.92 -5.15 19.77
C ARG A 607 -26.76 -5.91 21.09
N LEU A 608 -27.66 -6.85 21.36
CA LEU A 608 -27.59 -7.74 22.53
C LEU A 608 -26.34 -8.63 22.47
N LEU A 609 -26.13 -9.33 21.36
CA LEU A 609 -25.01 -10.27 21.23
C LEU A 609 -23.64 -9.57 21.26
N THR A 610 -23.55 -8.32 20.78
CA THR A 610 -22.29 -7.59 20.67
C THR A 610 -22.10 -6.51 21.73
N ASN A 611 -23.05 -6.34 22.64
CA ASN A 611 -23.10 -5.23 23.61
C ASN A 611 -22.83 -3.86 22.94
N THR A 612 -23.58 -3.55 21.88
CA THR A 612 -23.38 -2.34 21.05
C THR A 612 -24.64 -1.46 21.05
N TYR A 613 -25.06 -1.03 22.25
CA TYR A 613 -26.22 -0.16 22.43
C TYR A 613 -25.90 1.33 22.25
N THR A 614 -24.64 1.70 22.47
CA THR A 614 -24.15 3.07 22.31
C THR A 614 -23.64 3.30 20.90
N ASN A 615 -23.82 4.53 20.41
CA ASN A 615 -23.17 5.01 19.18
C ASN A 615 -21.78 5.62 19.47
N SER A 616 -21.44 5.84 20.74
CA SER A 616 -20.17 6.42 21.15
C SER A 616 -19.08 5.36 21.17
N VAL A 617 -17.94 5.68 20.55
CA VAL A 617 -16.71 4.89 20.58
C VAL A 617 -15.65 5.64 21.39
N ALA A 618 -14.77 4.92 22.07
CA ALA A 618 -13.68 5.54 22.83
C ALA A 618 -12.76 6.31 21.88
N GLY A 619 -12.55 7.60 22.15
CA GLY A 619 -11.59 8.45 21.44
C GLY A 619 -10.18 8.30 21.98
N ILE A 620 -9.23 8.86 21.23
CA ILE A 620 -7.84 9.04 21.66
C ILE A 620 -7.78 10.27 22.57
N SER A 621 -7.10 10.17 23.72
CA SER A 621 -6.99 11.30 24.65
C SER A 621 -6.05 12.39 24.14
N ASP A 622 -6.37 13.64 24.47
CA ASP A 622 -5.50 14.80 24.18
C ASP A 622 -4.11 14.63 24.82
N ASP A 623 -4.02 13.96 25.97
CA ASP A 623 -2.74 13.63 26.60
C ASP A 623 -1.87 12.76 25.70
N LEU A 624 -2.42 11.67 25.14
CA LEU A 624 -1.66 10.81 24.24
C LEU A 624 -1.29 11.53 22.94
N VAL A 625 -2.18 12.39 22.43
CA VAL A 625 -1.89 13.25 21.27
C VAL A 625 -0.68 14.16 21.55
N ARG A 626 -0.66 14.84 22.70
CA ARG A 626 0.46 15.69 23.11
C ARG A 626 1.74 14.90 23.32
N GLU A 627 1.67 13.76 24.01
CA GLU A 627 2.81 12.88 24.27
C GLU A 627 3.45 12.37 22.97
N LEU A 628 2.64 11.83 22.06
CA LEU A 628 3.12 11.33 20.77
C LEU A 628 3.68 12.45 19.90
N SER A 629 3.00 13.60 19.83
CA SER A 629 3.52 14.75 19.09
C SER A 629 4.90 15.20 19.62
N ILE A 630 5.07 15.29 20.94
CA ILE A 630 6.37 15.64 21.55
C ILE A 630 7.42 14.56 21.25
N ALA A 631 7.06 13.29 21.36
CA ALA A 631 7.94 12.15 21.09
C ALA A 631 8.42 12.14 19.62
N SER A 632 7.56 12.51 18.68
CA SER A 632 7.87 12.58 17.24
C SER A 632 8.80 13.71 16.83
N MET A 633 8.92 14.77 17.65
CA MET A 633 9.90 15.83 17.43
C MET A 633 11.28 15.54 18.02
N GLN A 634 11.48 14.38 18.67
CA GLN A 634 12.78 13.99 19.21
C GLN A 634 13.64 13.32 18.13
N ASP A 635 14.95 13.54 18.19
CA ASP A 635 15.93 12.83 17.37
C ASP A 635 16.31 11.52 18.09
N ASN A 636 15.66 10.41 17.73
CA ASN A 636 15.82 9.13 18.41
C ASN A 636 15.64 7.93 17.47
N SER A 637 15.98 6.74 17.97
CA SER A 637 15.95 5.49 17.21
C SER A 637 14.57 5.12 16.66
N VAL A 638 13.46 5.51 17.32
CA VAL A 638 12.11 5.22 16.83
C VAL A 638 11.81 6.06 15.59
N LYS A 639 12.19 7.34 15.59
CA LYS A 639 12.06 8.19 14.39
C LYS A 639 12.92 7.63 13.25
N ASP A 640 14.16 7.24 13.53
CA ASP A 640 15.06 6.64 12.52
C ASP A 640 14.45 5.35 11.94
N GLN A 641 13.92 4.47 12.80
CA GLN A 641 13.27 3.23 12.37
C GLN A 641 11.99 3.48 11.57
N LEU A 642 11.21 4.52 11.88
CA LEU A 642 9.99 4.88 11.16
C LEU A 642 10.21 5.78 9.93
N THR A 643 11.45 6.17 9.66
CA THR A 643 11.82 6.99 8.48
C THR A 643 12.93 6.35 7.63
N HIS A 644 13.28 5.09 7.91
CA HIS A 644 14.39 4.37 7.27
C HIS A 644 14.30 4.25 5.75
N LEU A 645 13.09 4.36 5.17
CA LEU A 645 12.90 4.33 3.72
C LEU A 645 13.34 5.64 3.05
N VAL A 646 13.36 6.76 3.79
CA VAL A 646 13.71 8.07 3.26
C VAL A 646 15.23 8.25 3.31
N ARG A 647 15.87 7.92 2.19
CA ARG A 647 17.32 8.11 2.02
C ARG A 647 17.60 9.54 1.56
N VAL A 648 18.34 10.26 2.39
CA VAL A 648 18.69 11.67 2.17
C VAL A 648 19.81 11.77 1.14
N THR A 649 19.64 12.64 0.13
CA THR A 649 20.72 13.02 -0.79
C THR A 649 21.20 14.44 -0.45
N PRO A 650 22.52 14.70 -0.37
CA PRO A 650 23.03 16.03 -0.05
C PRO A 650 22.42 17.14 -0.91
N GLY A 651 21.88 18.17 -0.25
CA GLY A 651 21.25 19.33 -0.88
C GLY A 651 19.77 19.17 -1.24
N ASP A 652 19.17 17.99 -1.09
CA ASP A 652 17.73 17.83 -1.32
C ASP A 652 16.88 18.37 -0.15
N GLY A 653 15.56 18.48 -0.35
CA GLY A 653 14.66 19.02 0.67
C GLY A 653 14.65 18.24 1.99
N ASN A 654 14.89 16.92 1.96
CA ASN A 654 14.95 16.11 3.18
C ASN A 654 16.28 16.34 3.92
N ASP A 655 17.40 16.49 3.20
CA ASP A 655 18.70 16.85 3.77
C ASP A 655 18.65 18.19 4.49
N ILE A 656 18.10 19.20 3.81
CA ILE A 656 17.97 20.56 4.35
C ILE A 656 17.15 20.56 5.65
N ASN A 657 16.01 19.86 5.67
CA ASN A 657 15.17 19.76 6.86
C ASN A 657 15.89 19.01 7.99
N GLU A 658 16.57 17.89 7.69
CA GLU A 658 17.29 17.09 8.68
C GLU A 658 18.45 17.86 9.32
N GLN A 659 19.24 18.56 8.52
CA GLN A 659 20.36 19.38 9.02
C GLN A 659 19.87 20.48 9.97
N ALA A 660 18.78 21.18 9.61
CA ALA A 660 18.19 22.20 10.48
C ALA A 660 17.61 21.60 11.76
N PHE A 661 16.99 20.42 11.68
CA PHE A 661 16.43 19.70 12.81
C PHE A 661 17.52 19.28 13.81
N LYS A 662 18.59 18.64 13.34
CA LYS A 662 19.75 18.24 14.16
C LYS A 662 20.47 19.44 14.76
N ALA A 663 20.68 20.50 13.98
CA ALA A 663 21.29 21.74 14.46
C ALA A 663 20.46 22.38 15.59
N LYS A 664 19.13 22.42 15.45
CA LYS A 664 18.24 22.97 16.48
C LYS A 664 18.30 22.19 17.79
N HIS A 665 18.32 20.86 17.73
CA HIS A 665 18.50 20.02 18.92
C HIS A 665 19.84 20.31 19.62
N ALA A 666 20.93 20.42 18.86
CA ALA A 666 22.25 20.72 19.41
C ALA A 666 22.32 22.07 20.14
N VAL A 667 21.55 23.08 19.70
CA VAL A 667 21.54 24.43 20.30
C VAL A 667 20.31 24.74 21.15
N ALA A 668 19.43 23.79 21.43
CA ALA A 668 18.15 24.03 22.12
C ALA A 668 18.32 24.74 23.48
N HIS A 669 19.34 24.36 24.26
CA HIS A 669 19.67 24.99 25.53
C HIS A 669 20.16 26.45 25.35
N LEU A 670 20.90 26.73 24.29
CA LEU A 670 21.36 28.07 23.93
C LEU A 670 20.21 28.95 23.44
N LEU A 671 19.28 28.41 22.66
CA LEU A 671 18.07 29.12 22.24
C LEU A 671 17.23 29.54 23.45
N GLY A 672 17.11 28.68 24.46
CA GLY A 672 16.47 29.03 25.73
C GLY A 672 17.19 30.16 26.48
N LYS A 673 18.53 30.18 26.45
CA LYS A 673 19.36 31.27 27.02
C LYS A 673 19.10 32.59 26.27
N VAL A 674 19.13 32.56 24.94
CA VAL A 674 18.87 33.74 24.08
C VAL A 674 17.45 34.28 24.29
N GLN A 675 16.43 33.43 24.30
CA GLN A 675 15.04 33.85 24.53
C GLN A 675 14.86 34.51 25.90
N LYS A 676 15.47 33.95 26.96
CA LYS A 676 15.44 34.56 28.31
C LYS A 676 16.12 35.93 28.31
N ALA A 677 17.27 36.06 27.63
CA ALA A 677 17.99 37.32 27.51
C ALA A 677 17.17 38.38 26.78
N LEU A 678 16.57 38.04 25.64
CA LEU A 678 15.74 38.96 24.85
C LEU A 678 14.46 39.37 25.58
N ARG A 679 13.89 38.52 26.44
CA ARG A 679 12.75 38.89 27.29
C ARG A 679 13.14 39.85 28.41
N LYS A 680 14.34 39.69 28.97
CA LYS A 680 14.86 40.54 30.05
C LYS A 680 15.25 41.92 29.53
N GLU A 681 15.97 41.97 28.41
CA GLU A 681 16.41 43.18 27.74
C GLU A 681 16.18 43.05 26.23
N PRO A 682 15.03 43.54 25.72
CA PRO A 682 14.74 43.50 24.29
C PRO A 682 15.78 44.25 23.48
N VAL A 683 16.21 43.67 22.36
CA VAL A 683 17.03 44.35 21.35
C VAL A 683 16.08 45.16 20.47
N VAL A 684 16.24 46.49 20.45
CA VAL A 684 15.41 47.41 19.66
C VAL A 684 16.32 48.31 18.80
N PRO A 685 16.16 48.33 17.47
CA PRO A 685 15.22 47.53 16.68
C PRO A 685 15.63 46.04 16.60
N PHE A 686 14.65 45.12 16.67
CA PHE A 686 14.89 43.71 16.37
C PHE A 686 14.83 43.52 14.85
N ILE A 687 15.99 43.66 14.19
CA ILE A 687 16.08 43.60 12.72
C ILE A 687 16.07 42.14 12.25
N SER A 688 16.89 41.30 12.89
CA SER A 688 17.01 39.88 12.57
C SER A 688 17.49 39.10 13.79
N PHE A 689 17.37 37.77 13.75
CA PHE A 689 17.93 36.90 14.79
C PHE A 689 19.46 37.06 14.89
N GLU A 690 20.13 37.19 13.75
CA GLU A 690 21.59 37.43 13.69
C GLU A 690 21.99 38.75 14.35
N HIS A 691 21.26 39.83 14.07
CA HIS A 691 21.47 41.12 14.74
C HIS A 691 21.31 41.01 16.26
N ALA A 692 20.26 40.33 16.71
CA ALA A 692 20.01 40.11 18.13
C ALA A 692 21.12 39.27 18.78
N LEU A 693 21.61 38.23 18.11
CA LEU A 693 22.72 37.41 18.58
C LEU A 693 24.01 38.21 18.71
N ASN A 694 24.36 39.00 17.70
CA ASN A 694 25.57 39.83 17.71
C ASN A 694 25.52 40.83 18.87
N LYS A 695 24.37 41.46 19.12
CA LYS A 695 24.18 42.36 20.27
C LYS A 695 24.27 41.65 21.62
N LEU A 696 23.75 40.41 21.73
CA LEU A 696 23.89 39.61 22.93
C LEU A 696 25.33 39.15 23.17
N GLN A 697 26.09 38.90 22.10
CA GLN A 697 27.51 38.59 22.16
C GLN A 697 28.34 39.80 22.59
N GLU A 698 28.08 41.00 22.05
CA GLU A 698 28.70 42.26 22.48
C GLU A 698 28.49 42.52 23.99
N LYS A 699 27.30 42.17 24.51
CA LYS A 699 26.96 42.26 25.93
C LYS A 699 27.54 41.14 26.80
N GLY A 700 28.28 40.19 26.21
CA GLY A 700 28.85 39.02 26.92
C GLY A 700 27.80 38.01 27.42
N VAL A 701 26.56 38.09 26.96
CA VAL A 701 25.49 37.15 27.33
C VAL A 701 25.72 35.80 26.63
N VAL A 702 26.24 35.83 25.41
CA VAL A 702 26.56 34.65 24.58
C VAL A 702 28.06 34.67 24.27
N THR A 703 28.73 33.53 24.42
CA THR A 703 30.17 33.43 24.07
C THR A 703 30.36 33.37 22.55
N ALA A 704 31.59 33.60 22.06
CA ALA A 704 31.89 33.49 20.63
C ALA A 704 31.58 32.09 20.05
N ASP A 705 31.87 31.04 20.82
CA ASP A 705 31.59 29.65 20.42
C ASP A 705 30.07 29.37 20.40
N GLU A 706 29.33 29.86 21.40
CA GLU A 706 27.87 29.74 21.44
C GLU A 706 27.23 30.50 20.26
N ALA A 707 27.71 31.70 19.97
CA ALA A 707 27.24 32.53 18.86
C ALA A 707 27.48 31.83 17.51
N THR A 708 28.66 31.23 17.32
CA THR A 708 28.99 30.46 16.09
C THR A 708 27.99 29.33 15.84
N LYS A 709 27.67 28.55 16.88
CA LYS A 709 26.67 27.45 16.77
C LYS A 709 25.26 27.97 16.49
N LEU A 710 24.88 29.09 17.10
CA LEU A 710 23.56 29.71 16.90
C LEU A 710 23.40 30.32 15.51
N HIS A 711 24.47 30.91 14.95
CA HIS A 711 24.50 31.39 13.57
C HIS A 711 24.42 30.24 12.58
N ASP A 712 25.18 29.16 12.78
CA ASP A 712 25.11 27.94 11.96
C ASP A 712 23.69 27.35 11.94
N TYR A 713 23.04 27.23 13.11
CA TYR A 713 21.64 26.84 13.19
C TYR A 713 20.73 27.80 12.44
N ASN A 714 20.94 29.12 12.58
CA ASN A 714 20.08 30.11 11.95
C ASN A 714 20.12 30.03 10.42
N GLU A 715 21.30 29.82 9.83
CA GLU A 715 21.45 29.64 8.39
C GLU A 715 20.74 28.39 7.88
N LYS A 716 20.94 27.25 8.56
CA LYS A 716 20.22 26.00 8.25
C LYS A 716 18.70 26.17 8.41
N ARG A 717 18.26 26.86 9.47
CA ARG A 717 16.83 27.16 9.72
C ARG A 717 16.26 28.05 8.61
N LYS A 718 16.95 29.12 8.21
CA LYS A 718 16.50 30.01 7.11
C LYS A 718 16.32 29.19 5.82
N LEU A 719 17.28 28.31 5.51
CA LEU A 719 17.21 27.41 4.36
C LEU A 719 16.07 26.38 4.47
N ALA A 720 15.84 25.79 5.64
CA ALA A 720 14.74 24.84 5.82
C ALA A 720 13.34 25.50 5.86
N VAL A 721 13.24 26.78 6.18
CA VAL A 721 11.94 27.46 6.33
C VAL A 721 11.50 28.17 5.04
N ARG A 722 12.45 28.57 4.20
CA ARG A 722 12.12 29.18 2.91
C ARG A 722 11.43 28.20 1.97
N VAL A 723 10.94 28.77 0.88
CA VAL A 723 10.51 28.04 -0.31
C VAL A 723 11.48 28.34 -1.44
N ASP A 724 11.45 27.50 -2.47
CA ASP A 724 12.16 27.77 -3.71
C ASP A 724 11.60 29.04 -4.36
N GLU A 725 12.52 29.85 -4.89
CA GLU A 725 12.22 31.15 -5.47
C GLU A 725 12.55 31.11 -6.96
N TYR A 726 11.72 31.75 -7.77
CA TYR A 726 11.89 31.78 -9.21
C TYR A 726 11.90 33.23 -9.71
N THR A 727 12.59 33.48 -10.81
CA THR A 727 12.49 34.75 -11.54
C THR A 727 11.08 34.95 -12.08
N PHE A 728 10.78 36.14 -12.62
CA PHE A 728 9.50 36.40 -13.29
C PHE A 728 9.19 35.37 -14.40
N ASP A 729 10.24 34.88 -15.08
CA ASP A 729 10.16 33.89 -16.15
C ASP A 729 10.29 32.43 -15.66
N MET A 730 10.11 32.20 -14.36
CA MET A 730 10.13 30.88 -13.72
C MET A 730 11.48 30.14 -13.76
N GLU A 731 12.59 30.86 -13.82
CA GLU A 731 13.93 30.29 -13.66
C GLU A 731 14.28 30.18 -12.17
N LEU A 732 14.79 29.02 -11.72
CA LEU A 732 15.10 28.80 -10.30
C LEU A 732 16.23 29.73 -9.83
N VAL A 733 15.97 30.50 -8.77
CA VAL A 733 16.94 31.42 -8.18
C VAL A 733 17.77 30.67 -7.11
N PRO A 734 19.12 30.66 -7.21
CA PRO A 734 19.97 29.97 -6.25
C PRO A 734 19.77 30.50 -4.82
N ALA A 735 19.69 29.59 -3.85
CA ALA A 735 19.40 29.96 -2.47
C ALA A 735 20.42 30.95 -1.86
N SER A 736 21.68 30.88 -2.30
CA SER A 736 22.77 31.75 -1.86
C SER A 736 22.59 33.22 -2.25
N GLN A 737 21.83 33.52 -3.30
CA GLN A 737 21.58 34.89 -3.74
C GLN A 737 20.54 35.58 -2.86
N THR A 738 19.50 34.86 -2.45
CA THR A 738 18.36 35.46 -1.74
C THR A 738 18.55 35.46 -0.22
N LEU A 739 19.37 34.56 0.33
CA LEU A 739 19.75 34.59 1.75
C LEU A 739 20.66 35.79 2.08
N LYS A 740 21.56 36.19 1.17
CA LYS A 740 22.47 37.34 1.39
C LYS A 740 21.79 38.70 1.40
N ALA A 741 20.60 38.83 0.79
CA ALA A 741 19.91 40.12 0.68
C ALA A 741 19.33 40.64 2.00
N ILE A 742 19.17 39.77 3.01
CA ILE A 742 18.57 40.13 4.31
C ILE A 742 19.65 40.58 5.32
N ASP A 743 20.89 40.12 5.16
CA ASP A 743 21.97 40.34 6.13
C ASP A 743 22.91 41.51 5.73
N GLY A 744 22.65 42.16 4.58
CA GLY A 744 23.50 43.21 3.99
C GLY A 744 22.82 44.57 3.84
N GLY A 745 22.64 45.30 4.95
CA GLY A 745 22.18 46.69 4.96
C GLY A 745 22.92 47.62 5.94
N GLN A 746 24.12 47.24 6.42
CA GLN A 746 24.95 48.09 7.30
C GLN A 746 26.35 48.38 6.76
N ASN A 747 26.68 47.97 5.53
CA ASN A 747 27.96 48.32 4.88
C ASN A 747 27.76 49.09 3.55
N ALA A 748 26.83 50.04 3.53
CA ALA A 748 26.86 51.13 2.56
C ALA A 748 26.99 52.44 3.36
N ALA A 749 28.23 52.90 3.47
CA ALA A 749 28.57 54.26 3.90
C ALA A 749 28.43 55.22 2.71
#